data_AF-A0AA85BZT1-F1
#
_entry.id   AF-A0AA85BZT1-F1
#
_cell.length_a   1.000
_cell.length_b   1.000
_cell.length_c   1.000
_cell.angle_alpha   90.00
_cell.angle_beta   90.00
_cell.angle_gamma   90.00
#
_symmetry.space_group_name_H-M   'P 1'
#
loop_
_entity.id
_entity.type
_entity.pdbx_description
1 polymer ?
#
loop_
_entity_poly.entity_id
_entity_poly.type
_entity_poly.pdbx_seq_one_letter_code
_entity_poly.pdbx_strand_id
1 'polypeptide(L)'
;MDIKTRAIEYFSNNNILKELENALQLMFQENTSDHSGYLSKYFEKISLTPKAVSIKVDRNYSYIGTFSSSLSVLTLWRTNIEVTTGLNYVYGCNYCLPYGNILNESTPSEFSVCIEAVVDLLDNCLWSPAEMFEIDKYIRNFYNEYRKQLNKMQTDESEKEIEVIGPKEIPLKSTSEQNAKKKSTKDIITLLPNQIISIAPFIATDLTWLSISLHLTAMKCSRPKINFQWYMKSLYDEVIKSTMPDNKTNSPIPVNQVTCPIITILNCPGRIGSILSGKCKFLQEILLIPKPYLTPKELLDNLFIIKTKLSQTLMNKPNLIPQLICDNGASSVNIDKPEQAFDLLIEFLEQIQLNNHFYFGLFISPKGIFDTIKERYEIITGNLKTPEELVNYYIDLIGRYPQIRLLIDPFRVEDKEYWELLKTRITSSILITTSTIIQPAMKEITLNRSNSMITKNLKTITTLSSFDEPLKFSIPTGLTIYDLVNSCQGNKIHHHKDDVNHVDIDTTTTTTNNNNNNIKQIPNGALQSTSLCNTVDKQDMCYSSWLFTMDPCLDCVLITEIIQAIHILHLQNRQVIFSLDNLQVIEDWPMDMAIGLGIDFIKITGLNRIDQMNKLITWYHYYQDIIDHLKDSINEWKLYDSSLMENSFNV
;
A
#
# COMPACT_ATOMS: atom_id res chain seq x y z
N MET A 1 59.42 20.20 -8.68
CA MET A 1 59.11 18.81 -9.07
C MET A 1 59.15 18.72 -10.58
N ASP A 2 59.72 17.65 -11.14
CA ASP A 2 59.59 17.34 -12.56
C ASP A 2 58.17 16.80 -12.86
N ILE A 3 57.71 16.98 -14.09
CA ILE A 3 56.42 16.50 -14.59
C ILE A 3 56.36 14.96 -14.49
N LYS A 4 57.46 14.25 -14.77
CA LYS A 4 57.52 12.78 -14.60
C LYS A 4 57.32 12.36 -13.16
N THR A 5 57.92 13.06 -12.19
CA THR A 5 57.74 12.76 -10.76
C THR A 5 56.27 12.87 -10.36
N ARG A 6 55.61 13.97 -10.76
CA ARG A 6 54.17 14.18 -10.49
C ARG A 6 53.28 13.15 -11.19
N ALA A 7 53.64 12.71 -12.39
CA ALA A 7 52.89 11.68 -13.11
C ALA A 7 53.00 10.30 -12.42
N ILE A 8 54.20 9.90 -12.00
CA ILE A 8 54.42 8.64 -11.27
C ILE A 8 53.61 8.65 -9.95
N GLU A 9 53.72 9.73 -9.18
CA GLU A 9 52.99 9.94 -7.93
C GLU A 9 51.46 9.93 -8.13
N TYR A 10 50.96 10.54 -9.20
CA TYR A 10 49.55 10.49 -9.57
C TYR A 10 49.08 9.08 -9.93
N PHE A 11 49.80 8.36 -10.78
CA PHE A 11 49.41 7.00 -11.21
C PHE A 11 49.47 5.98 -10.07
N SER A 12 50.44 6.09 -9.16
CA SER A 12 50.54 5.21 -7.98
C SER A 12 49.41 5.50 -6.97
N ASN A 13 49.18 6.77 -6.62
CA ASN A 13 48.19 7.14 -5.60
C ASN A 13 46.75 6.83 -6.02
N ASN A 14 46.47 6.71 -7.33
CA ASN A 14 45.15 6.40 -7.88
C ASN A 14 45.01 4.94 -8.35
N ASN A 15 45.98 4.05 -8.08
CA ASN A 15 46.01 2.64 -8.52
C ASN A 15 45.87 2.40 -10.06
N ILE A 16 46.05 3.44 -10.88
CA ILE A 16 45.71 3.42 -12.32
C ILE A 16 46.46 2.32 -13.09
N LEU A 17 47.73 2.10 -12.76
CA LEU A 17 48.54 1.05 -13.39
C LEU A 17 48.00 -0.36 -13.11
N LYS A 18 47.52 -0.62 -11.88
CA LYS A 18 47.00 -1.91 -11.47
C LYS A 18 45.68 -2.24 -12.16
N GLU A 19 44.77 -1.26 -12.26
CA GLU A 19 43.52 -1.47 -12.99
C GLU A 19 43.72 -1.62 -14.50
N LEU A 20 44.72 -0.95 -15.08
CA LEU A 20 45.07 -1.13 -16.48
C LEU A 20 45.76 -2.48 -16.75
N GLU A 21 46.55 -2.99 -15.80
CA GLU A 21 47.10 -4.35 -15.83
C GLU A 21 45.99 -5.41 -15.72
N ASN A 22 45.04 -5.27 -14.78
CA ASN A 22 43.84 -6.11 -14.68
C ASN A 22 43.07 -6.13 -16.01
N ALA A 23 42.79 -4.95 -16.58
CA ALA A 23 42.04 -4.81 -17.82
C ALA A 23 42.71 -5.53 -19.00
N LEU A 24 44.03 -5.35 -19.16
CA LEU A 24 44.81 -6.00 -20.20
C LEU A 24 44.91 -7.52 -20.01
N GLN A 25 45.04 -8.00 -18.77
CA GLN A 25 45.14 -9.42 -18.47
C GLN A 25 43.82 -10.16 -18.72
N LEU A 26 42.68 -9.55 -18.38
CA LEU A 26 41.35 -10.10 -18.71
C LEU A 26 41.09 -10.05 -20.23
N MET A 27 41.43 -8.95 -20.90
CA MET A 27 41.34 -8.82 -22.37
C MET A 27 42.15 -9.91 -23.10
N PHE A 28 43.35 -10.24 -22.58
CA PHE A 28 44.19 -11.31 -23.11
C PHE A 28 43.59 -12.71 -22.85
N GLN A 29 43.01 -12.95 -21.67
CA GLN A 29 42.32 -14.21 -21.35
C GLN A 29 41.06 -14.41 -22.20
N GLU A 30 40.28 -13.36 -22.44
CA GLU A 30 39.08 -13.38 -23.28
C GLU A 30 39.39 -13.33 -24.80
N ASN A 31 40.65 -13.08 -25.19
CA ASN A 31 41.15 -13.05 -26.57
C ASN A 31 40.28 -12.20 -27.52
N THR A 32 39.91 -11.00 -27.09
CA THR A 32 38.90 -10.17 -27.76
C THR A 32 39.44 -9.45 -28.98
N SER A 33 38.77 -9.55 -30.12
CA SER A 33 39.19 -8.87 -31.37
C SER A 33 39.10 -7.34 -31.31
N ASP A 34 38.11 -6.79 -30.61
CA ASP A 34 37.98 -5.35 -30.35
C ASP A 34 38.54 -4.97 -28.97
N HIS A 35 39.85 -4.84 -28.93
CA HIS A 35 40.63 -4.38 -27.78
C HIS A 35 40.16 -3.01 -27.25
N SER A 36 39.78 -2.09 -28.15
CA SER A 36 39.39 -0.72 -27.79
C SER A 36 38.00 -0.69 -27.15
N GLY A 37 37.04 -1.40 -27.75
CA GLY A 37 35.71 -1.60 -27.18
C GLY A 37 35.73 -2.38 -25.87
N TYR A 38 36.61 -3.38 -25.75
CA TYR A 38 36.79 -4.12 -24.49
C TYR A 38 37.32 -3.22 -23.37
N LEU A 39 38.43 -2.50 -23.58
CA LEU A 39 38.99 -1.60 -22.57
C LEU A 39 38.02 -0.47 -22.21
N SER A 40 37.30 0.09 -23.19
CA SER A 40 36.21 1.05 -22.95
C SER A 40 35.15 0.47 -22.02
N LYS A 41 34.63 -0.73 -22.32
CA LYS A 41 33.64 -1.45 -21.52
C LYS A 41 34.17 -1.89 -20.14
N TYR A 42 35.47 -2.14 -19.99
CA TYR A 42 36.10 -2.39 -18.69
C TYR A 42 36.09 -1.12 -17.84
N PHE A 43 36.66 -0.03 -18.33
CA PHE A 43 36.72 1.24 -17.58
C PHE A 43 35.34 1.88 -17.37
N GLU A 44 34.34 1.59 -18.22
CA GLU A 44 32.95 1.98 -17.99
C GLU A 44 32.35 1.27 -16.75
N LYS A 45 32.65 -0.02 -16.55
CA LYS A 45 32.16 -0.79 -15.37
C LYS A 45 32.70 -0.23 -14.05
N ILE A 46 33.97 0.17 -14.03
CA ILE A 46 34.65 0.72 -12.84
C ILE A 46 34.70 2.26 -12.84
N SER A 47 33.89 2.91 -13.70
CA SER A 47 33.78 4.36 -13.71
C SER A 47 33.03 4.88 -12.49
N LEU A 48 33.44 6.06 -12.01
CA LEU A 48 32.82 6.70 -10.85
C LEU A 48 31.36 7.05 -11.13
N THR A 49 30.53 6.95 -10.08
CA THR A 49 29.08 7.16 -10.13
C THR A 49 28.72 8.53 -10.71
N PRO A 50 27.56 8.64 -11.39
CA PRO A 50 27.16 9.88 -12.03
C PRO A 50 26.68 10.89 -11.00
N LYS A 51 27.05 12.16 -11.17
CA LYS A 51 26.53 13.24 -10.32
C LYS A 51 25.10 13.57 -10.73
N ALA A 52 24.24 13.89 -9.76
CA ALA A 52 23.00 14.61 -10.06
C ALA A 52 23.34 16.00 -10.63
N VAL A 53 22.53 16.48 -11.58
CA VAL A 53 22.72 17.79 -12.23
C VAL A 53 21.52 18.70 -11.97
N SER A 54 20.32 18.14 -12.07
CA SER A 54 19.06 18.84 -11.81
C SER A 54 17.93 17.82 -11.71
N ILE A 55 16.92 18.15 -10.91
CA ILE A 55 15.60 17.52 -10.97
C ILE A 55 14.64 18.57 -11.53
N LYS A 56 13.83 18.20 -12.53
CA LYS A 56 12.91 19.10 -13.24
C LYS A 56 11.50 18.53 -13.20
N VAL A 57 10.51 19.42 -13.25
CA VAL A 57 9.08 19.09 -13.19
C VAL A 57 8.37 19.80 -14.33
N ASP A 58 8.08 19.06 -15.39
CA ASP A 58 7.44 19.59 -16.61
C ASP A 58 5.94 19.28 -16.61
N ARG A 59 5.12 20.13 -17.23
CA ARG A 59 3.65 19.97 -17.31
C ARG A 59 3.26 19.36 -18.65
N ASN A 60 2.70 18.15 -18.62
CA ASN A 60 2.42 17.30 -19.78
C ASN A 60 0.95 16.84 -19.81
N TYR A 61 0.58 16.08 -20.84
CA TYR A 61 -0.66 15.29 -20.85
C TYR A 61 -0.36 13.80 -20.71
N SER A 62 -1.19 13.08 -19.97
CA SER A 62 -1.13 11.63 -19.87
C SER A 62 -1.56 10.97 -21.18
N TYR A 63 -1.24 9.68 -21.34
CA TYR A 63 -1.66 8.89 -22.51
C TYR A 63 -3.18 8.63 -22.58
N ILE A 64 -3.94 8.94 -21.52
CA ILE A 64 -5.41 8.97 -21.55
C ILE A 64 -5.99 10.39 -21.72
N GLY A 65 -5.15 11.39 -21.95
CA GLY A 65 -5.55 12.77 -22.25
C GLY A 65 -5.86 13.66 -21.04
N THR A 66 -5.57 13.20 -19.81
CA THR A 66 -5.68 14.03 -18.60
C THR A 66 -4.45 14.92 -18.42
N PHE A 67 -4.56 15.99 -17.63
CA PHE A 67 -3.42 16.80 -17.23
C PHE A 67 -2.46 15.98 -16.34
N SER A 68 -1.16 16.18 -16.49
CA SER A 68 -0.12 15.39 -15.83
C SER A 68 1.14 16.23 -15.58
N SER A 69 2.06 15.70 -14.78
CA SER A 69 3.42 16.23 -14.65
C SER A 69 4.46 15.13 -14.89
N SER A 70 5.62 15.54 -15.38
CA SER A 70 6.77 14.69 -15.65
C SER A 70 7.90 15.12 -14.74
N LEU A 71 8.21 14.32 -13.71
CA LEU A 71 9.42 14.53 -12.93
C LEU A 71 10.58 13.87 -13.66
N SER A 72 11.65 14.63 -13.91
CA SER A 72 12.86 14.12 -14.55
C SER A 72 14.11 14.40 -13.73
N VAL A 73 14.85 13.33 -13.41
CA VAL A 73 16.16 13.39 -12.76
C VAL A 73 17.22 13.28 -13.85
N LEU A 74 18.06 14.31 -13.97
CA LEU A 74 19.21 14.33 -14.89
C LEU A 74 20.49 14.03 -14.12
N THR A 75 21.22 13.00 -14.57
CA THR A 75 22.54 12.64 -14.04
C THR A 75 23.60 12.62 -15.13
N LEU A 76 24.83 13.01 -14.79
CA LEU A 76 25.99 13.01 -15.70
C LEU A 76 27.10 12.09 -15.18
N TRP A 77 27.51 11.13 -16.01
CA TRP A 77 28.76 10.41 -15.81
C TRP A 77 29.95 11.32 -16.17
N ARG A 78 31.13 11.08 -15.57
CA ARG A 78 32.37 11.82 -15.89
C ARG A 78 32.82 11.73 -17.36
N THR A 79 32.22 10.82 -18.13
CA THR A 79 32.40 10.62 -19.57
C THR A 79 31.48 11.51 -20.42
N ASN A 80 30.73 12.44 -19.82
CA ASN A 80 29.65 13.22 -20.45
C ASN A 80 28.52 12.35 -21.05
N ILE A 81 28.34 11.12 -20.55
CA ILE A 81 27.16 10.32 -20.84
C ILE A 81 26.02 10.83 -19.95
N GLU A 82 24.94 11.26 -20.57
CA GLU A 82 23.71 11.66 -19.89
C GLU A 82 22.89 10.40 -19.51
N VAL A 83 22.41 10.34 -18.27
CA VAL A 83 21.38 9.37 -17.86
C VAL A 83 20.22 10.13 -17.24
N THR A 84 19.11 10.15 -17.99
CA THR A 84 17.86 10.80 -17.60
C THR A 84 16.84 9.76 -17.17
N THR A 85 16.19 10.00 -16.03
CA THR A 85 15.01 9.26 -15.58
C THR A 85 13.84 10.22 -15.56
N GLY A 86 13.03 10.20 -16.62
CA GLY A 86 11.70 10.80 -16.59
C GLY A 86 10.67 9.77 -16.12
N LEU A 87 9.69 10.24 -15.35
CA LEU A 87 8.48 9.50 -14.98
C LEU A 87 7.28 10.45 -15.09
N ASN A 88 6.20 9.97 -15.69
CA ASN A 88 4.94 10.72 -15.81
C ASN A 88 3.98 10.34 -14.68
N TYR A 89 3.35 11.33 -14.06
CA TYR A 89 2.37 11.17 -12.99
C TYR A 89 1.19 12.14 -13.15
N VAL A 90 0.08 11.86 -12.48
CA VAL A 90 -1.13 12.69 -12.51
C VAL A 90 -1.46 13.14 -11.10
N TYR A 91 -1.75 14.44 -10.94
CA TYR A 91 -2.35 14.96 -9.72
C TYR A 91 -3.82 14.57 -9.66
N GLY A 92 -4.19 13.82 -8.61
CA GLY A 92 -5.59 13.62 -8.26
C GLY A 92 -5.95 12.18 -7.98
N CYS A 93 -6.02 11.86 -6.69
CA CYS A 93 -6.98 10.88 -6.21
C CYS A 93 -8.39 11.29 -6.66
N ASN A 94 -9.30 10.34 -6.87
CA ASN A 94 -10.69 10.62 -7.22
C ASN A 94 -11.42 11.52 -6.19
N TYR A 95 -10.93 11.57 -4.94
CA TYR A 95 -11.44 12.50 -3.90
C TYR A 95 -10.90 13.94 -4.03
N CYS A 96 -9.81 14.17 -4.76
CA CYS A 96 -9.19 15.48 -4.97
C CYS A 96 -9.75 16.23 -6.20
N LEU A 97 -10.47 15.53 -7.09
CA LEU A 97 -11.03 16.08 -8.34
C LEU A 97 -11.87 17.36 -8.22
N PRO A 98 -12.57 17.68 -7.10
CA PRO A 98 -13.27 18.97 -6.96
C PRO A 98 -12.39 20.22 -7.11
N TYR A 99 -11.06 20.08 -6.96
CA TYR A 99 -10.10 21.20 -7.00
C TYR A 99 -9.42 21.43 -8.36
N GLY A 100 -9.97 20.89 -9.46
CA GLY A 100 -9.40 21.03 -10.81
C GLY A 100 -9.14 22.46 -11.31
N ASN A 101 -9.69 23.48 -10.66
CA ASN A 101 -9.43 24.90 -10.95
C ASN A 101 -8.14 25.47 -10.31
N ILE A 102 -7.50 24.75 -9.37
CA ILE A 102 -6.29 25.22 -8.66
C ILE A 102 -4.98 24.92 -9.43
N LEU A 103 -5.04 24.05 -10.47
CA LEU A 103 -3.88 23.69 -11.31
C LEU A 103 -3.23 24.86 -12.08
N ASN A 104 -3.77 26.08 -11.99
CA ASN A 104 -3.19 27.30 -12.56
C ASN A 104 -2.01 27.87 -11.74
N GLU A 105 -1.87 27.52 -10.47
CA GLU A 105 -0.70 27.94 -9.67
C GLU A 105 0.54 27.11 -10.05
N SER A 106 1.73 27.67 -9.84
CA SER A 106 3.01 27.01 -10.16
C SER A 106 3.26 25.76 -9.32
N THR A 107 4.37 25.04 -9.59
CA THR A 107 4.89 24.07 -8.60
C THR A 107 4.99 24.73 -7.22
N PRO A 108 4.55 24.08 -6.12
CA PRO A 108 4.63 24.66 -4.78
C PRO A 108 6.06 25.12 -4.49
N SER A 109 6.22 26.33 -3.95
CA SER A 109 7.55 26.93 -3.71
C SER A 109 8.41 26.05 -2.81
N GLU A 110 7.76 25.36 -1.89
CA GLU A 110 8.29 24.42 -0.92
C GLU A 110 8.79 23.13 -1.58
N PHE A 111 8.18 22.69 -2.69
CA PHE A 111 8.70 21.53 -3.43
C PHE A 111 9.99 21.86 -4.17
N SER A 112 10.12 23.08 -4.71
CA SER A 112 11.39 23.56 -5.27
C SER A 112 12.50 23.61 -4.21
N VAL A 113 12.21 24.09 -3.00
CA VAL A 113 13.16 24.07 -1.87
C VAL A 113 13.55 22.64 -1.48
N CYS A 114 12.62 21.69 -1.51
CA CYS A 114 12.94 20.28 -1.30
C CYS A 114 13.84 19.72 -2.40
N ILE A 115 13.59 20.05 -3.67
CA ILE A 115 14.41 19.65 -4.82
C ILE A 115 15.84 20.20 -4.69
N GLU A 116 16.01 21.48 -4.36
CA GLU A 116 17.33 22.10 -4.20
C GLU A 116 18.16 21.37 -3.14
N ALA A 117 17.59 21.15 -1.94
CA ALA A 117 18.29 20.45 -0.86
C ALA A 117 18.55 18.96 -1.18
N VAL A 118 17.66 18.28 -1.92
CA VAL A 118 17.88 16.90 -2.38
C VAL A 118 18.98 16.82 -3.46
N VAL A 119 19.10 17.81 -4.34
CA VAL A 119 20.21 17.88 -5.32
C VAL A 119 21.55 18.11 -4.62
N ASP A 120 21.61 18.95 -3.59
CA ASP A 120 22.81 19.15 -2.77
C ASP A 120 23.24 17.85 -2.04
N LEU A 121 22.29 17.10 -1.49
CA LEU A 121 22.56 15.76 -0.90
C LEU A 121 23.07 14.74 -1.93
N LEU A 122 22.66 14.88 -3.20
CA LEU A 122 23.03 13.96 -4.29
C LEU A 122 24.39 14.25 -4.94
N ASP A 123 25.02 15.42 -4.72
CA ASP A 123 26.27 15.79 -5.41
C ASP A 123 27.38 14.73 -5.22
N ASN A 124 27.48 14.10 -4.05
CA ASN A 124 28.51 13.09 -3.77
C ASN A 124 27.94 11.69 -3.48
N CYS A 125 26.70 11.43 -3.89
CA CYS A 125 26.03 10.16 -3.69
C CYS A 125 26.57 9.06 -4.64
N LEU A 126 26.73 7.83 -4.13
CA LEU A 126 27.09 6.65 -4.90
C LEU A 126 25.85 5.92 -5.47
N TRP A 127 24.65 6.45 -5.24
CA TRP A 127 23.36 5.87 -5.62
C TRP A 127 23.12 4.46 -5.05
N SER A 128 23.75 4.13 -3.93
CA SER A 128 23.55 2.84 -3.26
C SER A 128 22.18 2.77 -2.57
N PRO A 129 21.62 1.56 -2.35
CA PRO A 129 20.35 1.41 -1.64
C PRO A 129 20.37 2.00 -0.22
N ALA A 130 21.52 1.97 0.46
CA ALA A 130 21.71 2.57 1.78
C ALA A 130 21.58 4.10 1.76
N GLU A 131 22.21 4.78 0.79
CA GLU A 131 22.08 6.24 0.66
C GLU A 131 20.68 6.65 0.22
N MET A 132 20.05 5.90 -0.68
CA MET A 132 18.67 6.18 -1.10
C MET A 132 17.69 6.04 0.08
N PHE A 133 17.95 5.15 1.04
CA PHE A 133 17.18 5.09 2.29
C PHE A 133 17.35 6.34 3.17
N GLU A 134 18.55 6.90 3.27
CA GLU A 134 18.75 8.17 3.98
C GLU A 134 18.10 9.37 3.25
N ILE A 135 18.01 9.35 1.92
CA ILE A 135 17.29 10.39 1.15
C ILE A 135 15.77 10.26 1.33
N ASP A 136 15.21 9.05 1.34
CA ASP A 136 13.79 8.83 1.66
C ASP A 136 13.45 9.34 3.07
N LYS A 137 14.32 9.08 4.07
CA LYS A 137 14.19 9.68 5.42
C LYS A 137 14.25 11.21 5.40
N TYR A 138 15.11 11.81 4.57
CA TYR A 138 15.16 13.26 4.41
C TYR A 138 13.85 13.81 3.84
N ILE A 139 13.31 13.16 2.80
CA ILE A 139 12.01 13.49 2.18
C ILE A 139 10.87 13.39 3.20
N ARG A 140 10.83 12.33 4.03
CA ARG A 140 9.88 12.19 5.14
C ARG A 140 10.02 13.31 6.17
N ASN A 141 11.23 13.63 6.59
CA ASN A 141 11.49 14.70 7.57
C ASN A 141 11.08 16.08 7.03
N PHE A 142 11.34 16.36 5.75
CA PHE A 142 10.87 17.56 5.07
C PHE A 142 9.33 17.64 5.08
N TYR A 143 8.64 16.56 4.69
CA TYR A 143 7.17 16.51 4.71
C TYR A 143 6.59 16.69 6.12
N ASN A 144 7.22 16.07 7.12
CA ASN A 144 6.81 16.18 8.52
C ASN A 144 6.90 17.63 9.03
N GLU A 145 7.97 18.37 8.70
CA GLU A 145 8.07 19.79 9.04
C GLU A 145 7.10 20.66 8.24
N TYR A 146 6.89 20.39 6.95
CA TYR A 146 5.86 21.06 6.15
C TYR A 146 4.47 20.90 6.77
N ARG A 147 4.08 19.67 7.15
CA ARG A 147 2.81 19.39 7.84
C ARG A 147 2.70 20.09 9.19
N LYS A 148 3.79 20.18 9.97
CA LYS A 148 3.81 20.95 11.22
C LYS A 148 3.61 22.46 10.99
N GLN A 149 4.15 23.01 9.92
CA GLN A 149 3.97 24.43 9.56
C GLN A 149 2.54 24.71 9.07
N LEU A 150 2.03 23.90 8.13
CA LEU A 150 0.67 24.00 7.61
C LEU A 150 -0.39 23.92 8.73
N ASN A 151 -0.22 22.98 9.66
CA ASN A 151 -1.12 22.82 10.81
C ASN A 151 -1.10 24.03 11.76
N LYS A 152 0.04 24.72 11.91
CA LYS A 152 0.13 25.96 12.71
C LYS A 152 -0.57 27.13 12.02
N MET A 153 -0.36 27.29 10.71
CA MET A 153 -1.04 28.35 9.95
C MET A 153 -2.57 28.21 10.08
N GLN A 154 -3.09 26.98 9.99
CA GLN A 154 -4.51 26.69 10.14
C GLN A 154 -5.04 26.97 11.56
N THR A 155 -4.28 26.70 12.64
CA THR A 155 -4.69 27.11 13.99
C THR A 155 -4.69 28.62 14.13
N ASP A 156 -3.60 29.28 13.71
CA ASP A 156 -3.42 30.72 13.82
C ASP A 156 -4.44 31.52 12.99
N GLU A 157 -4.98 30.95 11.90
CA GLU A 157 -6.10 31.55 11.15
C GLU A 157 -7.43 31.34 11.85
N SER A 158 -7.71 30.14 12.37
CA SER A 158 -8.95 29.84 13.09
C SER A 158 -9.12 30.69 14.36
N GLU A 159 -8.03 30.99 15.08
CA GLU A 159 -8.06 31.88 16.25
C GLU A 159 -8.36 33.33 15.85
N LYS A 160 -7.84 33.81 14.71
CA LYS A 160 -8.12 35.17 14.20
C LYS A 160 -9.56 35.33 13.72
N GLU A 161 -10.17 34.30 13.10
CA GLU A 161 -11.59 34.35 12.74
C GLU A 161 -12.49 34.45 13.99
N ILE A 162 -12.11 33.78 15.08
CA ILE A 162 -12.83 33.85 16.36
C ILE A 162 -12.73 35.25 16.98
N GLU A 163 -11.56 35.91 16.94
CA GLU A 163 -11.41 37.29 17.43
C GLU A 163 -12.22 38.32 16.63
N VAL A 164 -12.43 38.09 15.32
CA VAL A 164 -13.21 38.98 14.45
C VAL A 164 -14.72 38.91 14.74
N ILE A 165 -15.23 37.79 15.27
CA ILE A 165 -16.65 37.63 15.65
C ILE A 165 -16.89 38.08 17.11
N GLY A 166 -16.55 39.35 17.38
CA GLY A 166 -16.94 40.03 18.62
C GLY A 166 -18.47 40.08 18.79
N PRO A 167 -19.00 40.04 20.04
CA PRO A 167 -20.42 39.83 20.30
C PRO A 167 -21.28 41.02 19.86
N LYS A 168 -21.96 40.87 18.72
CA LYS A 168 -23.05 41.77 18.30
C LYS A 168 -24.35 41.34 18.97
N GLU A 169 -24.78 42.12 19.96
CA GLU A 169 -26.12 41.98 20.54
C GLU A 169 -27.19 42.19 19.47
N ILE A 170 -28.01 41.15 19.23
CA ILE A 170 -29.20 41.24 18.38
C ILE A 170 -30.41 41.45 19.30
N PRO A 171 -31.14 42.57 19.21
CA PRO A 171 -32.26 42.84 20.13
C PRO A 171 -33.38 41.82 20.00
N LEU A 172 -33.76 41.17 21.11
CA LEU A 172 -34.95 40.33 21.15
C LEU A 172 -36.20 41.17 20.90
N LYS A 173 -36.97 40.83 19.85
CA LYS A 173 -38.38 41.23 19.74
C LYS A 173 -39.27 40.06 20.15
N SER A 174 -39.98 40.25 21.25
CA SER A 174 -40.94 39.29 21.81
C SER A 174 -42.26 39.27 21.03
N THR A 175 -42.77 38.08 20.73
CA THR A 175 -44.21 37.88 20.44
C THR A 175 -44.71 36.53 20.98
N SER A 176 -45.46 36.61 22.09
CA SER A 176 -46.55 35.72 22.53
C SER A 176 -46.45 34.20 22.29
N GLU A 177 -46.41 33.44 23.39
CA GLU A 177 -46.81 32.03 23.42
C GLU A 177 -48.29 31.84 23.04
N GLN A 178 -48.65 30.68 22.46
CA GLN A 178 -49.81 29.92 22.93
C GLN A 178 -49.91 28.47 22.41
N ASN A 179 -50.56 27.62 23.21
CA ASN A 179 -51.18 26.34 22.86
C ASN A 179 -50.25 25.17 22.46
N ALA A 180 -49.72 24.49 23.48
CA ALA A 180 -49.10 23.18 23.34
C ALA A 180 -50.10 22.09 22.92
N LYS A 181 -49.67 21.20 22.01
CA LYS A 181 -50.20 19.84 21.88
C LYS A 181 -49.04 18.85 21.92
N LYS A 182 -49.13 17.86 22.82
CA LYS A 182 -48.09 16.83 22.99
C LYS A 182 -47.83 16.09 21.68
N LYS A 183 -46.59 16.14 21.19
CA LYS A 183 -45.96 15.06 20.43
C LYS A 183 -44.79 14.54 21.26
N SER A 184 -44.50 13.26 21.13
CA SER A 184 -43.40 12.61 21.84
C SER A 184 -42.08 13.29 21.52
N THR A 185 -41.21 13.39 22.52
CA THR A 185 -39.76 13.52 22.31
C THR A 185 -39.34 12.42 21.33
N LYS A 186 -38.92 12.81 20.13
CA LYS A 186 -38.02 11.96 19.36
C LYS A 186 -36.69 11.99 20.06
N ASP A 187 -36.06 10.83 20.19
CA ASP A 187 -34.67 10.73 20.62
C ASP A 187 -33.79 11.56 19.68
N ILE A 188 -32.74 12.17 20.23
CA ILE A 188 -31.77 12.91 19.43
C ILE A 188 -30.89 11.86 18.75
N ILE A 189 -31.33 11.44 17.55
CA ILE A 189 -30.58 10.54 16.67
C ILE A 189 -29.19 11.15 16.49
N THR A 190 -28.18 10.46 17.03
CA THR A 190 -26.80 10.91 17.03
C THR A 190 -26.19 10.48 15.71
N LEU A 191 -26.59 11.17 14.64
CA LEU A 191 -26.17 10.91 13.26
C LEU A 191 -24.65 10.72 13.21
N LEU A 192 -24.21 9.59 12.66
CA LEU A 192 -22.82 9.32 12.32
C LEU A 192 -22.58 9.73 10.85
N PRO A 193 -22.20 11.00 10.56
CA PRO A 193 -21.87 11.41 9.21
C PRO A 193 -20.67 10.60 8.70
N ASN A 194 -20.55 10.48 7.38
CA ASN A 194 -19.30 10.01 6.78
C ASN A 194 -18.17 10.96 7.22
N GLN A 195 -17.06 10.40 7.69
CA GLN A 195 -15.94 11.19 8.18
C GLN A 195 -15.34 12.02 7.04
N ILE A 196 -15.23 13.34 7.28
CA ILE A 196 -14.47 14.25 6.43
C ILE A 196 -13.00 13.88 6.60
N ILE A 197 -12.44 13.25 5.56
CA ILE A 197 -11.02 12.91 5.49
C ILE A 197 -10.23 14.21 5.25
N SER A 198 -9.20 14.45 6.06
CA SER A 198 -8.19 15.47 5.78
C SER A 198 -7.28 14.94 4.68
N ILE A 199 -7.56 15.34 3.44
CA ILE A 199 -6.79 14.97 2.25
C ILE A 199 -5.36 15.52 2.35
N ALA A 200 -4.39 14.78 1.82
CA ALA A 200 -3.00 15.24 1.76
C ALA A 200 -2.85 16.55 0.96
N PRO A 201 -1.99 17.50 1.39
CA PRO A 201 -1.62 18.64 0.56
C PRO A 201 -0.90 18.16 -0.71
N PHE A 202 -1.04 18.88 -1.84
CA PHE A 202 -0.53 18.47 -3.15
C PHE A 202 0.94 18.01 -3.16
N ILE A 203 1.81 18.65 -2.36
CA ILE A 203 3.22 18.29 -2.20
C ILE A 203 3.45 16.83 -1.74
N ALA A 204 2.48 16.18 -1.10
CA ALA A 204 2.54 14.75 -0.81
C ALA A 204 2.62 13.90 -2.08
N THR A 205 1.93 14.34 -3.14
CA THR A 205 2.01 13.75 -4.49
C THR A 205 3.42 13.93 -5.05
N ASP A 206 3.91 15.16 -5.04
CA ASP A 206 5.22 15.50 -5.60
C ASP A 206 6.38 14.76 -4.90
N LEU A 207 6.36 14.63 -3.58
CA LEU A 207 7.38 13.89 -2.82
C LEU A 207 7.29 12.37 -3.01
N THR A 208 6.07 11.83 -3.18
CA THR A 208 5.85 10.41 -3.56
C THR A 208 6.50 10.11 -4.90
N TRP A 209 6.29 10.98 -5.90
CA TRP A 209 6.84 10.81 -7.25
C TRP A 209 8.33 11.15 -7.34
N LEU A 210 8.86 12.01 -6.45
CA LEU A 210 10.30 12.23 -6.27
C LEU A 210 10.99 10.93 -5.77
N SER A 211 10.48 10.30 -4.71
CA SER A 211 11.04 9.05 -4.15
C SER A 211 11.21 7.95 -5.20
N ILE A 212 10.13 7.54 -5.87
CA ILE A 212 10.19 6.49 -6.91
C ILE A 212 11.11 6.87 -8.08
N SER A 213 11.17 8.15 -8.48
CA SER A 213 12.05 8.62 -9.56
C SER A 213 13.53 8.62 -9.18
N LEU A 214 13.86 8.90 -7.92
CA LEU A 214 15.22 8.76 -7.39
C LEU A 214 15.65 7.29 -7.33
N HIS A 215 14.78 6.39 -6.86
CA HIS A 215 15.03 4.95 -6.87
C HIS A 215 15.20 4.38 -8.29
N LEU A 216 14.35 4.79 -9.25
CA LEU A 216 14.52 4.44 -10.67
C LEU A 216 15.83 4.98 -11.24
N THR A 217 16.27 6.16 -10.81
CA THR A 217 17.56 6.73 -11.19
C THR A 217 18.71 5.93 -10.61
N ALA A 218 18.68 5.59 -9.31
CA ALA A 218 19.68 4.75 -8.67
C ALA A 218 19.86 3.41 -9.39
N MET A 219 18.77 2.77 -9.82
CA MET A 219 18.82 1.60 -10.68
C MET A 219 19.53 1.87 -12.03
N LYS A 220 19.28 2.99 -12.72
CA LYS A 220 20.01 3.34 -13.96
C LYS A 220 21.49 3.71 -13.73
N CYS A 221 21.81 4.23 -12.55
CA CYS A 221 23.17 4.59 -12.12
C CYS A 221 23.99 3.38 -11.66
N SER A 222 23.34 2.24 -11.38
CA SER A 222 23.99 1.01 -10.89
C SER A 222 25.05 0.42 -11.85
N ARG A 223 26.07 -0.21 -11.26
CA ARG A 223 27.12 -0.97 -11.94
C ARG A 223 27.33 -2.31 -11.20
N PRO A 224 27.15 -3.48 -11.84
CA PRO A 224 26.60 -3.67 -13.20
C PRO A 224 25.16 -3.16 -13.33
N LYS A 225 24.70 -2.94 -14.56
CA LYS A 225 23.29 -2.56 -14.82
C LYS A 225 22.37 -3.70 -14.41
N ILE A 226 21.40 -3.40 -13.54
CA ILE A 226 20.35 -4.32 -13.09
C ILE A 226 18.96 -3.83 -13.57
N ASN A 227 17.95 -4.71 -13.54
CA ASN A 227 16.55 -4.30 -13.69
C ASN A 227 16.04 -3.69 -12.37
N PHE A 228 14.82 -3.13 -12.39
CA PHE A 228 14.29 -2.45 -11.21
C PHE A 228 13.89 -3.42 -10.08
N GLN A 229 13.59 -4.66 -10.46
CA GLN A 229 13.23 -5.76 -9.55
C GLN A 229 14.42 -6.22 -8.68
N TRP A 230 15.61 -6.42 -9.26
CA TRP A 230 16.85 -6.70 -8.51
C TRP A 230 17.29 -5.50 -7.66
N TYR A 231 17.06 -4.27 -8.14
CA TYR A 231 17.29 -3.06 -7.33
C TYR A 231 16.37 -3.02 -6.10
N MET A 232 15.07 -3.23 -6.29
CA MET A 232 14.06 -3.24 -5.23
C MET A 232 14.32 -4.33 -4.19
N LYS A 233 14.74 -5.53 -4.60
CA LYS A 233 15.18 -6.57 -3.67
C LYS A 233 16.41 -6.14 -2.85
N SER A 234 17.40 -5.53 -3.50
CA SER A 234 18.61 -5.03 -2.81
C SER A 234 18.30 -3.89 -1.82
N LEU A 235 17.29 -3.07 -2.13
CA LEU A 235 16.77 -2.03 -1.25
C LEU A 235 15.96 -2.62 -0.08
N TYR A 236 15.15 -3.64 -0.32
CA TYR A 236 14.44 -4.38 0.73
C TYR A 236 15.42 -4.93 1.77
N ASP A 237 16.43 -5.70 1.33
CA ASP A 237 17.41 -6.32 2.23
C ASP A 237 18.16 -5.26 3.06
N GLU A 238 18.54 -4.12 2.47
CA GLU A 238 19.26 -3.03 3.18
C GLU A 238 18.38 -2.24 4.16
N VAL A 239 17.12 -1.96 3.80
CA VAL A 239 16.16 -1.26 4.68
C VAL A 239 15.79 -2.12 5.89
N ILE A 240 15.54 -3.43 5.69
CA ILE A 240 15.22 -4.34 6.80
C ILE A 240 16.42 -4.54 7.71
N LYS A 241 17.62 -4.73 7.14
CA LYS A 241 18.90 -4.74 7.87
C LYS A 241 19.11 -3.48 8.72
N SER A 242 18.70 -2.32 8.21
CA SER A 242 18.89 -1.02 8.88
C SER A 242 17.81 -0.67 9.92
N THR A 243 16.64 -1.31 9.89
CA THR A 243 15.50 -1.01 10.78
C THR A 243 15.18 -2.12 11.78
N MET A 244 15.42 -3.39 11.43
CA MET A 244 15.04 -4.57 12.22
C MET A 244 16.24 -5.51 12.51
N PRO A 245 17.38 -5.02 13.05
CA PRO A 245 18.63 -5.78 13.15
C PRO A 245 18.59 -7.02 14.07
N ASP A 246 17.60 -7.12 14.96
CA ASP A 246 17.44 -8.28 15.85
C ASP A 246 16.74 -9.48 15.17
N ASN A 247 16.03 -9.23 14.06
CA ASN A 247 15.37 -10.29 13.31
C ASN A 247 16.39 -11.04 12.45
N LYS A 248 16.37 -12.37 12.49
CA LYS A 248 17.19 -13.20 11.60
C LYS A 248 16.85 -12.85 10.15
N THR A 249 17.88 -12.61 9.34
CA THR A 249 17.81 -12.23 7.92
C THR A 249 17.40 -13.39 7.01
N ASN A 250 16.28 -14.04 7.33
CA ASN A 250 15.50 -14.80 6.37
C ASN A 250 14.71 -13.75 5.57
N SER A 251 15.12 -13.44 4.34
CA SER A 251 14.28 -12.61 3.47
C SER A 251 12.94 -13.32 3.25
N PRO A 252 11.78 -12.70 3.58
CA PRO A 252 10.49 -13.37 3.46
C PRO A 252 10.14 -13.76 2.01
N ILE A 253 10.69 -13.00 1.05
CA ILE A 253 10.50 -13.12 -0.40
C ILE A 253 10.95 -14.53 -0.88
N PRO A 254 10.02 -15.46 -1.21
CA PRO A 254 10.39 -16.80 -1.61
C PRO A 254 10.96 -16.79 -3.02
N VAL A 255 12.10 -17.46 -3.24
CA VAL A 255 12.82 -17.48 -4.54
C VAL A 255 11.97 -18.05 -5.69
N ASN A 256 10.91 -18.81 -5.36
CA ASN A 256 10.07 -19.53 -6.32
C ASN A 256 8.62 -19.00 -6.39
N GLN A 257 8.32 -17.82 -5.85
CA GLN A 257 6.99 -17.19 -5.98
C GLN A 257 7.06 -15.93 -6.84
N VAL A 258 6.00 -15.69 -7.61
CA VAL A 258 5.83 -14.52 -8.47
C VAL A 258 4.51 -13.87 -8.11
N THR A 259 4.52 -12.55 -7.90
CA THR A 259 3.32 -11.74 -7.61
C THR A 259 2.15 -12.12 -8.50
N CYS A 260 1.03 -12.50 -7.92
CA CYS A 260 -0.12 -13.00 -8.65
C CYS A 260 -1.01 -11.85 -9.17
N PRO A 261 -1.27 -11.74 -10.48
CA PRO A 261 -2.13 -10.68 -11.00
C PRO A 261 -3.61 -10.95 -10.66
N ILE A 262 -4.28 -9.92 -10.14
CA ILE A 262 -5.73 -9.81 -10.00
C ILE A 262 -6.20 -8.82 -11.07
N ILE A 263 -7.26 -9.14 -11.81
CA ILE A 263 -7.66 -8.39 -13.01
C ILE A 263 -9.05 -7.79 -12.81
N THR A 264 -9.19 -6.46 -12.86
CA THR A 264 -10.52 -5.84 -12.99
C THR A 264 -11.14 -6.24 -14.34
N ILE A 265 -12.20 -7.06 -14.32
CA ILE A 265 -12.82 -7.59 -15.54
C ILE A 265 -14.04 -6.80 -15.98
N LEU A 266 -14.87 -6.37 -15.02
CA LEU A 266 -16.12 -5.64 -15.27
C LEU A 266 -16.24 -4.45 -14.31
N ASN A 267 -16.56 -3.27 -14.84
CA ASN A 267 -16.96 -2.11 -14.06
C ASN A 267 -18.49 -2.06 -13.97
N CYS A 268 -19.00 -1.81 -12.76
CA CYS A 268 -20.41 -1.76 -12.44
C CYS A 268 -20.86 -0.30 -12.15
N PRO A 269 -22.17 -0.02 -12.06
CA PRO A 269 -22.66 1.36 -11.93
C PRO A 269 -22.21 2.09 -10.64
N GLY A 270 -21.72 1.37 -9.60
CA GLY A 270 -21.13 1.98 -8.41
C GLY A 270 -19.77 2.68 -8.65
N ARG A 271 -19.04 2.34 -9.73
CA ARG A 271 -17.86 3.10 -10.20
C ARG A 271 -18.24 4.18 -11.22
N ILE A 272 -19.18 3.84 -12.11
CA ILE A 272 -19.49 4.62 -13.33
C ILE A 272 -20.56 5.72 -13.07
N GLY A 273 -21.31 5.62 -11.97
CA GLY A 273 -22.33 6.57 -11.59
C GLY A 273 -23.52 6.62 -12.56
N SER A 274 -24.13 7.80 -12.68
CA SER A 274 -25.36 8.05 -13.45
C SER A 274 -25.21 7.98 -14.98
N ILE A 275 -24.03 7.63 -15.50
CA ILE A 275 -23.79 7.41 -16.93
C ILE A 275 -24.51 6.13 -17.43
N LEU A 276 -24.81 5.19 -16.52
CA LEU A 276 -25.58 3.98 -16.80
C LEU A 276 -26.93 3.98 -16.06
N SER A 277 -27.94 3.32 -16.65
CA SER A 277 -29.34 3.37 -16.19
C SER A 277 -29.73 2.31 -15.15
N GLY A 278 -28.79 1.49 -14.71
CA GLY A 278 -29.00 0.36 -13.81
C GLY A 278 -29.21 0.76 -12.35
N LYS A 279 -30.02 -0.01 -11.63
CA LYS A 279 -30.39 0.28 -10.23
C LYS A 279 -29.37 -0.21 -9.19
N CYS A 280 -28.39 -1.05 -9.55
CA CYS A 280 -27.40 -1.55 -8.60
C CYS A 280 -26.31 -0.51 -8.32
N LYS A 281 -26.24 0.01 -7.09
CA LYS A 281 -25.19 0.94 -6.64
C LYS A 281 -24.01 0.26 -5.94
N PHE A 282 -24.24 -0.96 -5.46
CA PHE A 282 -23.36 -1.73 -4.57
C PHE A 282 -21.94 -1.99 -5.11
N LEU A 283 -21.84 -2.57 -6.31
CA LEU A 283 -20.55 -2.94 -6.91
C LEU A 283 -19.92 -1.75 -7.66
N GLN A 284 -18.65 -1.48 -7.37
CA GLN A 284 -17.75 -0.74 -8.26
C GLN A 284 -17.21 -1.63 -9.36
N GLU A 285 -16.62 -2.77 -8.98
CA GLU A 285 -15.87 -3.65 -9.87
C GLU A 285 -16.08 -5.12 -9.50
N ILE A 286 -15.95 -5.98 -10.51
CA ILE A 286 -15.71 -7.41 -10.35
C ILE A 286 -14.31 -7.72 -10.86
N LEU A 287 -13.58 -8.51 -10.07
CA LEU A 287 -12.20 -8.89 -10.30
C LEU A 287 -12.11 -10.39 -10.60
N LEU A 288 -11.25 -10.78 -11.54
CA LEU A 288 -10.79 -12.17 -11.68
C LEU A 288 -9.52 -12.37 -10.89
N ILE A 289 -9.51 -13.42 -10.06
CA ILE A 289 -8.33 -13.91 -9.34
C ILE A 289 -8.04 -15.31 -9.91
N PRO A 290 -6.86 -15.58 -10.48
CA PRO A 290 -6.54 -16.91 -10.99
C PRO A 290 -6.48 -17.92 -9.85
N LYS A 291 -6.82 -19.19 -10.11
CA LYS A 291 -6.62 -20.27 -9.13
C LYS A 291 -5.15 -20.67 -9.02
N PRO A 292 -4.69 -21.16 -7.84
CA PRO A 292 -3.27 -21.34 -7.54
C PRO A 292 -2.58 -22.37 -8.45
N TYR A 293 -3.33 -23.33 -9.00
CA TYR A 293 -2.79 -24.39 -9.86
C TYR A 293 -2.49 -23.97 -11.31
N LEU A 294 -2.92 -22.78 -11.76
CA LEU A 294 -2.59 -22.29 -13.10
C LEU A 294 -1.10 -22.00 -13.22
N THR A 295 -0.48 -22.33 -14.35
CA THR A 295 0.81 -21.74 -14.71
C THR A 295 0.62 -20.31 -15.24
N PRO A 296 1.60 -19.41 -15.09
CA PRO A 296 1.59 -18.09 -15.71
C PRO A 296 1.36 -18.08 -17.22
N LYS A 297 1.76 -19.15 -17.93
CA LYS A 297 1.46 -19.33 -19.36
C LYS A 297 -0.03 -19.52 -19.60
N GLU A 298 -0.62 -20.52 -18.95
CA GLU A 298 -2.06 -20.78 -19.06
C GLU A 298 -2.88 -19.57 -18.62
N LEU A 299 -2.42 -18.83 -17.61
CA LEU A 299 -3.08 -17.59 -17.20
C LEU A 299 -3.05 -16.53 -18.31
N LEU A 300 -1.89 -16.28 -18.94
CA LEU A 300 -1.79 -15.30 -20.03
C LEU A 300 -2.64 -15.69 -21.25
N ASP A 301 -2.60 -16.96 -21.65
CA ASP A 301 -3.43 -17.52 -22.72
C ASP A 301 -4.94 -17.38 -22.39
N ASN A 302 -5.33 -17.71 -21.15
CA ASN A 302 -6.71 -17.59 -20.67
C ASN A 302 -7.18 -16.12 -20.64
N LEU A 303 -6.36 -15.18 -20.17
CA LEU A 303 -6.68 -13.75 -20.15
C LEU A 303 -6.81 -13.18 -21.56
N PHE A 304 -6.02 -13.65 -22.53
CA PHE A 304 -6.17 -13.28 -23.93
C PHE A 304 -7.50 -13.78 -24.51
N ILE A 305 -7.85 -15.05 -24.28
CA ILE A 305 -9.15 -15.63 -24.68
C ILE A 305 -10.31 -14.85 -24.04
N ILE A 306 -10.22 -14.53 -22.76
CA ILE A 306 -11.20 -13.72 -22.02
C ILE A 306 -11.35 -12.35 -22.66
N LYS A 307 -10.26 -11.60 -22.88
CA LYS A 307 -10.27 -10.27 -23.51
C LYS A 307 -10.98 -10.28 -24.86
N THR A 308 -10.60 -11.20 -25.75
CA THR A 308 -11.15 -11.25 -27.12
C THR A 308 -12.61 -11.68 -27.15
N LYS A 309 -12.99 -12.69 -26.36
CA LYS A 309 -14.37 -13.21 -26.38
C LYS A 309 -15.34 -12.37 -25.55
N LEU A 310 -14.91 -11.76 -24.44
CA LEU A 310 -15.79 -10.99 -23.55
C LEU A 310 -16.48 -9.87 -24.31
N SER A 311 -15.72 -9.04 -25.03
CA SER A 311 -16.25 -7.96 -25.86
C SER A 311 -17.26 -8.44 -26.91
N GLN A 312 -17.09 -9.66 -27.45
CA GLN A 312 -18.01 -10.26 -28.42
C GLN A 312 -19.32 -10.73 -27.77
N THR A 313 -19.23 -11.53 -26.70
CA THR A 313 -20.42 -11.96 -25.93
C THR A 313 -21.21 -10.75 -25.43
N LEU A 314 -20.50 -9.73 -24.95
CA LEU A 314 -21.07 -8.49 -24.44
C LEU A 314 -21.75 -7.63 -25.52
N MET A 315 -21.18 -7.50 -26.72
CA MET A 315 -21.84 -6.83 -27.85
C MET A 315 -23.12 -7.54 -28.32
N ASN A 316 -23.20 -8.86 -28.15
CA ASN A 316 -24.32 -9.67 -28.63
C ASN A 316 -25.51 -9.75 -27.66
N LYS A 317 -25.38 -9.27 -26.40
CA LYS A 317 -26.47 -9.33 -25.41
C LYS A 317 -27.42 -8.12 -25.56
N PRO A 318 -28.71 -8.32 -25.91
CA PRO A 318 -29.67 -7.23 -25.98
C PRO A 318 -29.89 -6.59 -24.61
N ASN A 319 -30.25 -5.31 -24.62
CA ASN A 319 -30.46 -4.43 -23.44
C ASN A 319 -29.20 -3.95 -22.70
N LEU A 320 -27.99 -4.36 -23.09
CA LEU A 320 -26.81 -3.58 -22.72
C LEU A 320 -26.66 -2.40 -23.69
N ILE A 321 -26.56 -1.20 -23.12
CA ILE A 321 -26.20 0.05 -23.81
C ILE A 321 -24.80 -0.16 -24.46
N PRO A 322 -24.51 0.43 -25.65
CA PRO A 322 -23.19 0.33 -26.28
C PRO A 322 -22.08 0.60 -25.26
N GLN A 323 -21.26 -0.42 -25.04
CA GLN A 323 -20.49 -0.51 -23.81
C GLN A 323 -19.27 0.39 -23.85
N LEU A 324 -19.12 1.16 -22.78
CA LEU A 324 -17.97 1.99 -22.56
C LEU A 324 -16.86 1.10 -22.00
N ILE A 325 -15.72 1.04 -22.68
CA ILE A 325 -14.46 0.71 -22.03
C ILE A 325 -14.13 1.92 -21.15
N CYS A 326 -13.95 1.71 -19.86
CA CYS A 326 -13.72 2.81 -18.91
C CYS A 326 -12.26 3.30 -18.94
N ASP A 327 -12.01 4.37 -18.18
CA ASP A 327 -10.69 4.91 -17.85
C ASP A 327 -9.65 3.83 -17.47
N ASN A 328 -10.07 2.86 -16.65
CA ASN A 328 -9.27 1.74 -16.19
C ASN A 328 -9.16 0.59 -17.23
N GLY A 329 -9.68 0.73 -18.46
CA GLY A 329 -9.59 -0.29 -19.50
C GLY A 329 -10.51 -1.50 -19.34
N ALA A 330 -11.34 -1.59 -18.31
CA ALA A 330 -12.33 -2.66 -18.15
C ALA A 330 -13.67 -2.31 -18.83
N SER A 331 -14.41 -3.35 -19.23
CA SER A 331 -15.72 -3.20 -19.85
C SER A 331 -16.77 -2.85 -18.80
N SER A 332 -17.65 -1.90 -19.13
CA SER A 332 -18.80 -1.55 -18.29
C SER A 332 -20.01 -2.46 -18.50
N VAL A 333 -20.72 -2.79 -17.42
CA VAL A 333 -21.99 -3.52 -17.46
C VAL A 333 -23.11 -2.74 -16.78
N ASN A 334 -24.29 -2.78 -17.39
CA ASN A 334 -25.50 -2.15 -16.86
C ASN A 334 -26.32 -3.21 -16.10
N ILE A 335 -26.46 -3.04 -14.77
CA ILE A 335 -27.08 -4.03 -13.88
C ILE A 335 -28.06 -3.41 -12.89
N ASP A 336 -29.17 -4.11 -12.64
CA ASP A 336 -30.19 -3.78 -11.65
C ASP A 336 -29.96 -4.48 -10.30
N LYS A 337 -29.23 -5.60 -10.30
CA LYS A 337 -28.86 -6.38 -9.10
C LYS A 337 -27.40 -6.86 -9.19
N PRO A 338 -26.68 -7.00 -8.06
CA PRO A 338 -25.33 -7.58 -8.05
C PRO A 338 -25.27 -8.98 -8.69
N GLU A 339 -26.27 -9.82 -8.41
CA GLU A 339 -26.39 -11.18 -8.95
C GLU A 339 -26.23 -11.26 -10.47
N GLN A 340 -26.81 -10.31 -11.21
CA GLN A 340 -26.81 -10.32 -12.68
C GLN A 340 -25.41 -10.25 -13.28
N ALA A 341 -24.45 -9.66 -12.57
CA ALA A 341 -23.07 -9.57 -13.04
C ALA A 341 -22.28 -10.87 -12.77
N PHE A 342 -22.60 -11.59 -11.69
CA PHE A 342 -22.05 -12.92 -11.41
C PHE A 342 -22.62 -13.95 -12.38
N ASP A 343 -23.94 -13.94 -12.58
CA ASP A 343 -24.62 -14.82 -13.52
C ASP A 343 -24.06 -14.63 -14.95
N LEU A 344 -23.87 -13.37 -15.39
CA LEU A 344 -23.28 -13.03 -16.68
C LEU A 344 -21.82 -13.50 -16.80
N LEU A 345 -21.00 -13.34 -15.74
CA LEU A 345 -19.60 -13.71 -15.76
C LEU A 345 -19.43 -15.24 -15.72
N ILE A 346 -20.26 -15.96 -14.97
CA ILE A 346 -20.27 -17.43 -14.93
C ILE A 346 -20.70 -17.98 -16.29
N GLU A 347 -21.82 -17.51 -16.85
CA GLU A 347 -22.30 -17.92 -18.18
C GLU A 347 -21.22 -17.69 -19.26
N PHE A 348 -20.54 -16.54 -19.21
CA PHE A 348 -19.43 -16.23 -20.10
C PHE A 348 -18.23 -17.19 -19.90
N LEU A 349 -17.79 -17.41 -18.66
CA LEU A 349 -16.68 -18.31 -18.38
C LEU A 349 -17.01 -19.77 -18.76
N GLU A 350 -18.27 -20.19 -18.67
CA GLU A 350 -18.75 -21.49 -19.15
C GLU A 350 -18.72 -21.59 -20.68
N GLN A 351 -19.22 -20.57 -21.39
CA GLN A 351 -19.17 -20.49 -22.87
C GLN A 351 -17.75 -20.60 -23.43
N ILE A 352 -16.73 -20.16 -22.67
CA ILE A 352 -15.33 -20.22 -23.08
C ILE A 352 -14.54 -21.36 -22.43
N GLN A 353 -15.18 -22.22 -21.64
CA GLN A 353 -14.61 -23.38 -20.92
C GLN A 353 -13.59 -23.04 -19.81
N LEU A 354 -13.71 -21.84 -19.21
CA LEU A 354 -12.83 -21.34 -18.15
C LEU A 354 -13.51 -21.15 -16.77
N ASN A 355 -14.75 -21.61 -16.60
CA ASN A 355 -15.54 -21.46 -15.37
C ASN A 355 -14.85 -21.96 -14.09
N ASN A 356 -13.99 -22.98 -14.19
CA ASN A 356 -13.27 -23.53 -13.04
C ASN A 356 -11.94 -22.83 -12.74
N HIS A 357 -11.42 -21.96 -13.60
CA HIS A 357 -10.03 -21.44 -13.53
C HIS A 357 -9.84 -20.18 -12.66
N PHE A 358 -10.93 -19.54 -12.23
CA PHE A 358 -10.88 -18.27 -11.52
C PHE A 358 -11.75 -18.26 -10.25
N TYR A 359 -11.33 -17.47 -9.28
CA TYR A 359 -12.17 -16.92 -8.23
C TYR A 359 -12.57 -15.48 -8.57
N PHE A 360 -13.59 -14.97 -7.89
CA PHE A 360 -14.07 -13.59 -8.05
C PHE A 360 -13.68 -12.74 -6.84
N GLY A 361 -13.25 -11.50 -7.10
CA GLY A 361 -13.16 -10.44 -6.11
C GLY A 361 -14.23 -9.39 -6.32
N LEU A 362 -14.79 -8.86 -5.24
CA LEU A 362 -15.76 -7.76 -5.27
C LEU A 362 -15.12 -6.47 -4.74
N PHE A 363 -15.34 -5.36 -5.43
CA PHE A 363 -15.02 -4.03 -4.93
C PHE A 363 -16.32 -3.25 -4.74
N ILE A 364 -16.59 -2.82 -3.50
CA ILE A 364 -17.84 -2.16 -3.08
C ILE A 364 -17.61 -0.64 -2.92
N SER A 365 -18.68 0.17 -3.02
CA SER A 365 -18.64 1.61 -2.75
C SER A 365 -19.42 1.98 -1.48
N PRO A 366 -18.93 1.63 -0.26
CA PRO A 366 -19.75 1.73 0.95
C PRO A 366 -20.13 3.18 1.27
N LYS A 367 -19.23 4.14 1.05
CA LYS A 367 -19.51 5.58 1.24
C LYS A 367 -20.48 6.15 0.21
N GLY A 368 -20.51 5.61 -1.01
CA GLY A 368 -21.40 6.04 -2.09
C GLY A 368 -22.84 5.53 -1.97
N ILE A 369 -23.07 4.51 -1.14
CA ILE A 369 -24.40 3.88 -0.95
C ILE A 369 -24.98 4.06 0.46
N PHE A 370 -24.23 4.60 1.42
CA PHE A 370 -24.73 4.80 2.79
C PHE A 370 -25.55 6.09 2.92
N ASP A 371 -26.82 5.94 3.29
CA ASP A 371 -27.70 7.04 3.67
C ASP A 371 -27.49 7.38 5.15
N THR A 372 -26.79 8.48 5.41
CA THR A 372 -26.47 8.96 6.77
C THR A 372 -27.69 9.45 7.57
N ILE A 373 -28.84 9.68 6.93
CA ILE A 373 -30.09 10.11 7.60
C ILE A 373 -30.93 8.89 8.01
N LYS A 374 -30.84 7.80 7.24
CA LYS A 374 -31.56 6.53 7.49
C LYS A 374 -30.71 5.46 8.17
N GLU A 375 -29.39 5.69 8.29
CA GLU A 375 -28.38 4.77 8.84
C GLU A 375 -28.38 3.41 8.12
N ARG A 376 -28.48 3.44 6.78
CA ARG A 376 -28.69 2.27 5.91
C ARG A 376 -27.95 2.34 4.59
N TYR A 377 -27.53 1.18 4.10
CA TYR A 377 -26.87 0.94 2.82
C TYR A 377 -27.91 0.70 1.70
N GLU A 378 -27.91 1.55 0.67
CA GLU A 378 -28.75 1.45 -0.54
C GLU A 378 -28.07 0.62 -1.63
N ILE A 379 -28.06 -0.71 -1.46
CA ILE A 379 -27.42 -1.69 -2.37
C ILE A 379 -27.98 -1.57 -3.80
N ILE A 380 -29.29 -1.40 -3.90
CA ILE A 380 -30.06 -1.19 -5.12
C ILE A 380 -30.97 0.01 -4.86
N THR A 381 -31.19 0.90 -5.84
CA THR A 381 -32.07 2.07 -5.72
C THR A 381 -33.44 1.70 -5.11
N GLY A 382 -33.77 2.30 -3.97
CA GLY A 382 -34.97 2.04 -3.17
C GLY A 382 -34.88 0.90 -2.14
N ASN A 383 -33.78 0.11 -2.12
CA ASN A 383 -33.59 -1.06 -1.26
C ASN A 383 -32.50 -0.80 -0.21
N LEU A 384 -32.94 -0.41 0.99
CA LEU A 384 -32.11 0.08 2.09
C LEU A 384 -31.93 -0.97 3.20
N LYS A 385 -30.73 -1.54 3.31
CA LYS A 385 -30.35 -2.48 4.38
C LYS A 385 -29.68 -1.78 5.55
N THR A 386 -30.00 -2.17 6.79
CA THR A 386 -29.13 -1.90 7.95
C THR A 386 -27.77 -2.58 7.78
N PRO A 387 -26.74 -2.17 8.53
CA PRO A 387 -25.43 -2.81 8.44
C PRO A 387 -25.47 -4.33 8.75
N GLU A 388 -26.28 -4.79 9.73
CA GLU A 388 -26.47 -6.23 9.97
C GLU A 388 -27.23 -6.94 8.83
N GLU A 389 -28.27 -6.32 8.25
CA GLU A 389 -28.93 -6.87 7.06
C GLU A 389 -27.97 -6.98 5.87
N LEU A 390 -26.95 -6.11 5.78
CA LEU A 390 -25.86 -6.18 4.80
C LEU A 390 -24.83 -7.28 5.16
N VAL A 391 -24.46 -7.48 6.43
CA VAL A 391 -23.66 -8.65 6.85
C VAL A 391 -24.32 -9.95 6.40
N ASN A 392 -25.62 -10.10 6.66
CA ASN A 392 -26.38 -11.28 6.24
C ASN A 392 -26.44 -11.40 4.71
N TYR A 393 -26.58 -10.28 3.97
CA TYR A 393 -26.54 -10.30 2.51
C TYR A 393 -25.19 -10.75 1.94
N TYR A 394 -24.05 -10.38 2.55
CA TYR A 394 -22.74 -10.91 2.15
C TYR A 394 -22.66 -12.43 2.35
N ILE A 395 -23.14 -12.95 3.47
CA ILE A 395 -23.15 -14.40 3.76
C ILE A 395 -24.03 -15.14 2.75
N ASP A 396 -25.25 -14.65 2.51
CA ASP A 396 -26.18 -15.20 1.49
C ASP A 396 -25.60 -15.12 0.07
N LEU A 397 -24.75 -14.13 -0.23
CA LEU A 397 -24.11 -13.97 -1.53
C LEU A 397 -22.93 -14.94 -1.71
N ILE A 398 -22.04 -15.04 -0.71
CA ILE A 398 -20.91 -15.98 -0.73
C ILE A 398 -21.41 -17.44 -0.75
N GLY A 399 -22.48 -17.75 0.00
CA GLY A 399 -23.11 -19.07 0.00
C GLY A 399 -23.75 -19.46 -1.34
N ARG A 400 -24.22 -18.48 -2.14
CA ARG A 400 -24.74 -18.71 -3.50
C ARG A 400 -23.65 -18.74 -4.57
N TYR A 401 -22.56 -18.02 -4.38
CA TYR A 401 -21.44 -17.92 -5.32
C TYR A 401 -20.09 -18.23 -4.62
N PRO A 402 -19.77 -19.51 -4.32
CA PRO A 402 -18.55 -19.90 -3.58
C PRO A 402 -17.22 -19.61 -4.31
N GLN A 403 -17.30 -19.09 -5.54
CA GLN A 403 -16.19 -18.52 -6.30
C GLN A 403 -15.74 -17.17 -5.74
N ILE A 404 -16.57 -16.45 -4.97
CA ILE A 404 -16.20 -15.18 -4.34
C ILE A 404 -15.15 -15.45 -3.25
N ARG A 405 -13.93 -14.92 -3.43
CA ARG A 405 -12.78 -15.11 -2.51
C ARG A 405 -12.02 -13.83 -2.15
N LEU A 406 -12.52 -12.66 -2.57
CA LEU A 406 -12.02 -11.37 -2.09
C LEU A 406 -13.18 -10.36 -1.94
N LEU A 407 -13.21 -9.63 -0.82
CA LEU A 407 -14.03 -8.43 -0.63
C LEU A 407 -13.12 -7.22 -0.36
N ILE A 408 -13.31 -6.16 -1.13
CA ILE A 408 -12.69 -4.84 -0.94
C ILE A 408 -13.77 -3.84 -0.52
N ASP A 409 -13.55 -3.16 0.62
CA ASP A 409 -14.45 -2.16 1.21
C ASP A 409 -15.90 -2.64 1.46
N PRO A 410 -16.13 -3.81 2.11
CA PRO A 410 -17.49 -4.29 2.37
C PRO A 410 -18.35 -3.35 3.25
N PHE A 411 -17.72 -2.51 4.08
CA PHE A 411 -18.36 -1.51 4.94
C PHE A 411 -17.56 -0.21 4.96
N ARG A 412 -18.14 0.88 5.48
CA ARG A 412 -17.40 2.13 5.73
C ARG A 412 -16.34 1.90 6.83
N VAL A 413 -15.32 2.76 6.88
CA VAL A 413 -14.28 2.80 7.93
C VAL A 413 -14.89 2.98 9.32
N GLU A 414 -15.97 3.75 9.36
CA GLU A 414 -16.74 4.14 10.54
C GLU A 414 -17.50 2.95 11.16
N ASP A 415 -17.92 1.98 10.36
CA ASP A 415 -18.82 0.87 10.74
C ASP A 415 -18.05 -0.34 11.29
N LYS A 416 -17.03 -0.07 12.14
CA LYS A 416 -16.02 -1.05 12.62
C LYS A 416 -16.60 -2.33 13.23
N GLU A 417 -17.72 -2.23 13.94
CA GLU A 417 -18.40 -3.40 14.54
C GLU A 417 -18.93 -4.40 13.49
N TYR A 418 -19.30 -3.93 12.29
CA TYR A 418 -19.81 -4.78 11.22
C TYR A 418 -18.70 -5.46 10.41
N TRP A 419 -17.46 -4.93 10.42
CA TRP A 419 -16.28 -5.66 9.92
C TRP A 419 -16.01 -6.91 10.76
N GLU A 420 -15.99 -6.79 12.09
CA GLU A 420 -15.83 -7.96 12.98
C GLU A 420 -17.06 -8.90 12.94
N LEU A 421 -18.28 -8.35 12.83
CA LEU A 421 -19.49 -9.18 12.69
C LEU A 421 -19.51 -9.96 11.36
N LEU A 422 -19.00 -9.37 10.27
CA LEU A 422 -18.83 -10.05 8.99
C LEU A 422 -17.83 -11.19 9.10
N LYS A 423 -16.63 -10.91 9.64
CA LYS A 423 -15.60 -11.93 9.91
C LYS A 423 -16.14 -13.09 10.76
N THR A 424 -16.77 -12.79 11.91
CA THR A 424 -17.21 -13.81 12.86
C THR A 424 -18.38 -14.67 12.37
N ARG A 425 -19.07 -14.25 11.29
CA ARG A 425 -20.14 -15.03 10.65
C ARG A 425 -19.72 -15.72 9.34
N ILE A 426 -18.64 -15.32 8.67
CA ILE A 426 -18.16 -16.03 7.47
C ILE A 426 -17.35 -17.26 7.88
N THR A 427 -17.78 -18.43 7.39
CA THR A 427 -17.14 -19.73 7.64
C THR A 427 -16.23 -20.21 6.49
N SER A 428 -16.15 -19.44 5.39
CA SER A 428 -15.36 -19.79 4.20
C SER A 428 -14.04 -19.01 4.16
N SER A 429 -12.98 -19.63 3.66
CA SER A 429 -11.70 -18.97 3.36
C SER A 429 -11.90 -17.86 2.31
N ILE A 430 -11.81 -16.60 2.74
CA ILE A 430 -11.98 -15.40 1.91
C ILE A 430 -10.98 -14.32 2.33
N LEU A 431 -10.43 -13.59 1.36
CA LEU A 431 -9.68 -12.36 1.64
C LEU A 431 -10.66 -11.21 1.91
N ILE A 432 -10.41 -10.43 2.96
CA ILE A 432 -11.14 -9.20 3.26
C ILE A 432 -10.10 -8.09 3.41
N THR A 433 -10.30 -6.98 2.71
CA THR A 433 -9.39 -5.82 2.70
C THR A 433 -10.16 -4.50 2.53
N THR A 434 -9.43 -3.40 2.61
CA THR A 434 -9.94 -2.05 2.38
C THR A 434 -9.16 -1.36 1.25
N SER A 435 -9.86 -0.63 0.39
CA SER A 435 -9.23 0.28 -0.59
C SER A 435 -9.04 1.68 0.00
N THR A 436 -9.78 2.05 1.05
CA THR A 436 -9.39 3.23 1.83
C THR A 436 -8.07 2.93 2.55
N ILE A 437 -7.02 3.67 2.15
CA ILE A 437 -5.75 3.68 2.87
C ILE A 437 -6.05 3.89 4.36
N ILE A 438 -5.39 3.09 5.17
CA ILE A 438 -5.60 2.94 6.60
C ILE A 438 -5.62 4.32 7.30
N GLN A 439 -6.80 4.83 7.63
CA GLN A 439 -7.06 5.94 8.56
C GLN A 439 -8.50 5.79 9.08
N PRO A 440 -8.79 6.19 10.33
CA PRO A 440 -9.04 7.60 10.59
C PRO A 440 -8.03 8.26 11.55
N ALA A 441 -7.65 9.49 11.23
CA ALA A 441 -7.15 10.42 12.24
C ALA A 441 -8.29 10.82 13.20
N MET A 442 -8.04 10.72 14.50
CA MET A 442 -8.74 11.50 15.52
C MET A 442 -7.71 12.00 16.55
N LYS A 443 -7.52 13.32 16.64
CA LYS A 443 -7.26 13.91 17.95
C LYS A 443 -8.53 13.72 18.76
N GLU A 444 -8.44 13.15 19.97
CA GLU A 444 -9.54 13.27 20.91
C GLU A 444 -9.78 14.75 21.20
N ILE A 445 -10.93 15.28 20.77
CA ILE A 445 -11.50 16.44 21.43
C ILE A 445 -12.04 15.91 22.75
N THR A 446 -11.19 15.95 23.79
CA THR A 446 -11.56 15.57 25.17
C THR A 446 -12.66 16.50 25.67
N LEU A 447 -13.91 16.11 25.42
CA LEU A 447 -15.08 16.87 25.80
C LEU A 447 -15.21 16.81 27.32
N ASN A 448 -14.74 17.85 28.01
CA ASN A 448 -14.84 18.03 29.46
C ASN A 448 -16.31 18.08 29.92
N ARG A 449 -16.94 16.92 30.06
CA ARG A 449 -18.24 16.71 30.69
C ARG A 449 -18.05 16.13 32.09
N SER A 450 -17.59 16.99 32.99
CA SER A 450 -17.92 16.83 34.39
C SER A 450 -19.44 16.79 34.58
N ASN A 451 -19.90 15.95 35.50
CA ASN A 451 -21.27 15.80 36.00
C ASN A 451 -22.27 14.92 35.20
N SER A 452 -22.29 13.63 35.56
CA SER A 452 -23.50 12.93 36.05
C SER A 452 -24.80 12.94 35.21
N MET A 453 -25.16 11.79 34.64
CA MET A 453 -26.19 10.94 35.27
C MET A 453 -26.17 9.47 34.79
N ILE A 454 -26.94 8.61 35.47
CA ILE A 454 -26.93 7.15 35.30
C ILE A 454 -28.09 6.68 34.40
N THR A 455 -27.80 5.88 33.39
CA THR A 455 -28.72 4.86 32.87
C THR A 455 -28.02 3.50 32.80
N LYS A 456 -28.74 2.42 33.12
CA LYS A 456 -28.22 1.05 33.19
C LYS A 456 -28.68 0.26 31.97
N ASN A 457 -27.78 -0.62 31.47
CA ASN A 457 -28.03 -1.93 30.81
C ASN A 457 -27.22 -2.17 29.53
N LEU A 458 -25.89 -2.27 29.66
CA LEU A 458 -25.11 -3.21 28.84
C LEU A 458 -24.53 -4.28 29.78
N LYS A 459 -24.43 -5.53 29.32
CA LYS A 459 -23.78 -6.60 30.10
C LYS A 459 -22.26 -6.41 30.03
N THR A 460 -21.62 -6.43 31.19
CA THR A 460 -20.19 -6.14 31.34
C THR A 460 -19.33 -7.21 30.67
N ILE A 461 -18.60 -6.84 29.63
CA ILE A 461 -17.31 -7.47 29.31
C ILE A 461 -16.27 -6.69 30.13
N THR A 462 -15.63 -7.36 31.08
CA THR A 462 -14.58 -6.74 31.91
C THR A 462 -13.28 -6.64 31.13
N THR A 463 -12.94 -5.44 30.66
CA THR A 463 -11.58 -5.12 30.20
C THR A 463 -10.64 -5.12 31.41
N LEU A 464 -9.73 -6.10 31.47
CA LEU A 464 -8.60 -6.08 32.40
C LEU A 464 -7.35 -5.62 31.65
N SER A 465 -6.52 -4.83 32.32
CA SER A 465 -5.44 -4.07 31.70
C SER A 465 -4.11 -4.82 31.65
N SER A 466 -3.68 -5.21 30.45
CA SER A 466 -2.29 -5.54 30.11
C SER A 466 -2.11 -5.42 28.59
N PHE A 467 -1.31 -4.44 28.13
CA PHE A 467 -1.06 -4.19 26.70
C PHE A 467 0.02 -5.14 26.12
N ASP A 468 -0.16 -6.45 26.33
CA ASP A 468 0.73 -7.52 25.86
C ASP A 468 0.12 -8.39 24.74
N GLU A 469 -1.06 -8.02 24.22
CA GLU A 469 -1.60 -8.70 23.03
C GLU A 469 -0.85 -8.29 21.76
N PRO A 470 -0.40 -9.24 20.91
CA PRO A 470 0.15 -8.91 19.60
C PRO A 470 -0.90 -8.22 18.73
N LEU A 471 -0.46 -7.34 17.83
CA LEU A 471 -1.33 -6.44 17.05
C LEU A 471 -2.38 -7.18 16.18
N LYS A 472 -3.57 -7.44 16.75
CA LYS A 472 -4.78 -8.00 16.10
C LYS A 472 -5.46 -7.00 15.13
N PHE A 473 -4.69 -6.35 14.26
CA PHE A 473 -5.11 -5.16 13.53
C PHE A 473 -5.63 -5.44 12.12
N SER A 474 -6.95 -5.36 11.97
CA SER A 474 -7.61 -5.53 10.66
C SER A 474 -9.06 -5.06 10.58
N ILE A 475 -9.61 -4.56 11.69
CA ILE A 475 -10.40 -3.32 11.66
C ILE A 475 -9.61 -2.26 10.85
N PRO A 476 -10.22 -1.40 10.02
CA PRO A 476 -9.56 -0.23 9.44
C PRO A 476 -8.86 0.61 10.52
N THR A 477 -7.53 0.56 10.61
CA THR A 477 -6.84 0.79 11.89
C THR A 477 -6.91 2.24 12.36
N GLY A 478 -6.35 3.16 11.56
CA GLY A 478 -6.12 4.57 11.94
C GLY A 478 -4.86 5.21 11.36
N LEU A 479 -3.96 4.42 10.80
CA LEU A 479 -2.53 4.73 10.66
C LEU A 479 -2.07 4.80 9.19
N THR A 480 -1.46 5.90 8.74
CA THR A 480 -0.81 5.95 7.42
C THR A 480 0.29 4.88 7.29
N ILE A 481 0.89 4.70 6.10
CA ILE A 481 2.04 3.78 5.94
C ILE A 481 3.15 4.14 6.93
N TYR A 482 3.41 5.44 7.12
CA TYR A 482 4.37 5.94 8.11
C TYR A 482 3.90 5.72 9.55
N ASP A 483 2.64 5.97 9.90
CA ASP A 483 2.13 5.71 11.26
C ASP A 483 2.13 4.19 11.61
N LEU A 484 1.87 3.32 10.63
CA LEU A 484 1.92 1.86 10.75
C LEU A 484 3.34 1.39 11.06
N VAL A 485 4.32 1.93 10.32
CA VAL A 485 5.75 1.70 10.54
C VAL A 485 6.18 2.15 11.93
N ASN A 486 5.86 3.39 12.33
CA ASN A 486 6.28 3.95 13.61
C ASN A 486 5.61 3.27 14.81
N SER A 487 4.30 2.97 14.73
CA SER A 487 3.58 2.27 15.82
C SER A 487 4.12 0.86 16.08
N CYS A 488 4.64 0.18 15.07
CA CYS A 488 5.31 -1.12 15.24
C CYS A 488 6.74 -0.98 15.81
N GLN A 489 7.43 0.15 15.57
CA GLN A 489 8.77 0.42 16.10
C GLN A 489 8.76 0.98 17.54
N GLY A 490 7.66 1.62 17.96
CA GLY A 490 7.54 2.32 19.25
C GLY A 490 7.65 1.45 20.52
N ASN A 491 7.68 0.13 20.42
CA ASN A 491 7.87 -0.79 21.56
C ASN A 491 9.33 -0.81 22.11
N LYS A 492 10.20 0.08 21.65
CA LYS A 492 11.51 0.35 22.26
C LYS A 492 11.62 1.83 22.64
N ILE A 493 12.12 2.08 23.86
CA ILE A 493 12.33 3.40 24.51
C ILE A 493 11.08 3.99 25.19
N HIS A 494 10.79 3.52 26.41
CA HIS A 494 10.33 4.39 27.51
C HIS A 494 10.74 3.82 28.88
N HIS A 495 12.04 3.77 29.15
CA HIS A 495 12.54 3.82 30.53
C HIS A 495 12.79 5.27 30.92
N HIS A 496 11.71 6.01 31.20
CA HIS A 496 11.84 7.17 32.07
C HIS A 496 12.27 6.66 33.45
N LYS A 497 13.42 7.16 33.92
CA LYS A 497 13.68 7.21 35.35
C LYS A 497 12.90 8.40 35.89
N ASP A 498 11.80 8.14 36.57
CA ASP A 498 11.11 9.18 37.31
C ASP A 498 11.92 9.51 38.57
N ASP A 499 12.42 10.75 38.66
CA ASP A 499 13.14 11.27 39.82
C ASP A 499 12.17 11.50 41.00
N VAL A 500 11.85 10.42 41.71
CA VAL A 500 11.07 10.49 42.95
C VAL A 500 11.95 11.01 44.09
N ASN A 501 11.96 12.33 44.26
CA ASN A 501 12.51 12.99 45.45
C ASN A 501 11.73 12.56 46.71
N HIS A 502 12.35 11.77 47.60
CA HIS A 502 11.90 11.68 48.98
C HIS A 502 13.01 11.33 49.99
N VAL A 503 13.57 12.39 50.59
CA VAL A 503 14.07 12.50 51.98
C VAL A 503 15.16 11.53 52.44
N ASP A 504 16.35 12.08 52.67
CA ASP A 504 17.45 11.43 53.39
C ASP A 504 17.10 11.13 54.87
N ILE A 505 17.42 9.91 55.32
CA ILE A 505 17.77 9.63 56.72
C ILE A 505 18.96 8.65 56.73
N ASP A 506 20.08 9.06 57.31
CA ASP A 506 21.27 8.23 57.51
C ASP A 506 20.99 7.00 58.40
N THR A 507 21.59 5.85 58.08
CA THR A 507 22.74 5.34 58.88
C THR A 507 23.38 4.07 58.29
N THR A 508 24.68 3.93 58.56
CA THR A 508 25.52 2.78 58.22
C THR A 508 25.26 1.55 59.10
N THR A 509 25.40 0.33 58.57
CA THR A 509 26.34 -0.70 59.14
C THR A 509 26.49 -1.95 58.25
N THR A 510 27.45 -2.81 58.63
CA THR A 510 27.97 -4.00 57.91
C THR A 510 27.41 -5.34 58.45
N THR A 511 28.01 -6.46 58.03
CA THR A 511 27.83 -7.87 58.50
C THR A 511 26.54 -8.57 58.01
N THR A 512 26.57 -9.58 57.12
CA THR A 512 27.19 -10.94 57.07
C THR A 512 26.44 -12.04 57.83
N ASN A 513 26.42 -13.26 57.23
CA ASN A 513 26.06 -14.56 57.83
C ASN A 513 24.56 -14.81 58.15
N ASN A 514 24.06 -16.07 58.22
CA ASN A 514 24.35 -17.29 57.42
C ASN A 514 23.23 -18.35 57.65
N ASN A 515 23.09 -19.32 56.74
CA ASN A 515 22.46 -20.65 56.86
C ASN A 515 21.47 -20.99 58.01
N ASN A 516 20.27 -21.48 57.65
CA ASN A 516 19.80 -22.88 57.89
C ASN A 516 18.41 -23.07 57.22
N ASN A 517 18.14 -23.99 56.28
CA ASN A 517 18.41 -25.42 56.03
C ASN A 517 17.41 -26.45 56.64
N ASN A 518 17.14 -27.50 55.85
CA ASN A 518 16.38 -28.75 56.12
C ASN A 518 14.84 -28.65 55.95
N ILE A 519 14.08 -29.61 55.37
CA ILE A 519 14.31 -30.97 54.78
C ILE A 519 13.00 -31.38 54.01
N LYS A 520 12.86 -32.29 53.01
CA LYS A 520 13.68 -33.37 52.38
C LYS A 520 13.26 -33.68 50.91
N GLN A 521 14.21 -34.19 50.12
CA GLN A 521 14.18 -35.25 49.07
C GLN A 521 12.88 -35.77 48.41
N ILE A 522 12.90 -35.90 47.06
CA ILE A 522 12.54 -37.08 46.22
C ILE A 522 13.05 -36.82 44.75
N PRO A 523 13.29 -37.83 43.86
CA PRO A 523 14.55 -37.88 43.09
C PRO A 523 14.49 -37.62 41.55
N ASN A 524 15.67 -37.74 40.91
CA ASN A 524 15.99 -37.53 39.49
C ASN A 524 14.99 -38.10 38.45
N GLY A 525 14.71 -37.31 37.41
CA GLY A 525 14.15 -37.77 36.14
C GLY A 525 14.20 -36.69 35.04
N ALA A 526 14.65 -37.09 33.84
CA ALA A 526 14.61 -36.38 32.55
C ALA A 526 15.20 -34.95 32.43
N LEU A 527 16.13 -34.78 31.49
CA LEU A 527 16.24 -33.52 30.73
C LEU A 527 15.03 -33.42 29.79
N GLN A 528 14.33 -32.29 29.79
CA GLN A 528 13.55 -31.84 28.64
C GLN A 528 13.76 -30.35 28.40
N SER A 529 14.02 -29.99 27.16
CA SER A 529 14.03 -28.62 26.67
C SER A 529 12.61 -28.07 26.66
N THR A 530 12.38 -26.93 27.32
CA THR A 530 11.11 -26.20 27.23
C THR A 530 10.94 -25.62 25.82
N SER A 531 10.15 -26.30 24.99
CA SER A 531 9.72 -25.79 23.69
C SER A 531 8.87 -24.54 23.85
N LEU A 532 9.17 -23.47 23.09
CA LEU A 532 8.17 -22.43 22.84
C LEU A 532 6.95 -23.07 22.17
N CYS A 533 5.75 -22.73 22.64
CA CYS A 533 4.51 -23.31 22.12
C CYS A 533 4.18 -22.77 20.73
N ASN A 534 4.47 -23.56 19.69
CA ASN A 534 3.92 -23.37 18.35
C ASN A 534 2.44 -23.83 18.33
N THR A 535 1.57 -23.08 19.01
CA THR A 535 0.11 -23.25 19.01
C THR A 535 -0.57 -21.90 18.91
N VAL A 536 -0.47 -21.27 17.74
CA VAL A 536 -1.44 -20.25 17.31
C VAL A 536 -2.70 -20.99 16.86
N ASP A 537 -3.87 -20.58 17.37
CA ASP A 537 -5.12 -21.26 17.06
C ASP A 537 -5.50 -21.09 15.58
N LYS A 538 -5.92 -22.19 14.95
CA LYS A 538 -6.20 -22.27 13.50
C LYS A 538 -7.49 -21.53 13.06
N GLN A 539 -7.96 -20.58 13.87
CA GLN A 539 -9.17 -19.78 13.62
C GLN A 539 -8.90 -18.28 13.43
N ASP A 540 -7.69 -17.78 13.66
CA ASP A 540 -7.35 -16.36 13.48
C ASP A 540 -7.14 -15.92 12.01
N MET A 541 -7.20 -16.85 11.04
CA MET A 541 -6.91 -16.64 9.61
C MET A 541 -7.91 -15.74 8.83
N CYS A 542 -8.85 -15.08 9.51
CA CYS A 542 -9.97 -14.37 8.87
C CYS A 542 -9.79 -12.85 8.69
N TYR A 543 -8.54 -12.37 8.63
CA TYR A 543 -8.20 -11.03 8.09
C TYR A 543 -6.82 -11.01 7.45
N SER A 544 -6.82 -11.32 6.16
CA SER A 544 -5.69 -11.98 5.51
C SER A 544 -4.92 -11.10 4.51
N SER A 545 -5.32 -9.84 4.27
CA SER A 545 -4.66 -8.99 3.26
C SER A 545 -4.68 -7.49 3.56
N TRP A 546 -3.58 -6.80 3.25
CA TRP A 546 -3.50 -5.33 3.08
C TRP A 546 -3.62 -4.97 1.60
N LEU A 547 -4.30 -3.87 1.26
CA LEU A 547 -4.30 -3.31 -0.09
C LEU A 547 -3.80 -1.87 -0.05
N PHE A 548 -2.92 -1.50 -0.99
CA PHE A 548 -2.42 -0.13 -1.14
C PHE A 548 -2.29 0.28 -2.61
N THR A 549 -2.09 1.57 -2.84
CA THR A 549 -1.74 2.20 -4.13
C THR A 549 -0.69 3.29 -3.87
N MET A 550 -0.02 3.78 -4.91
CA MET A 550 0.86 4.95 -4.82
C MET A 550 0.10 6.29 -4.84
N ASP A 551 -1.23 6.27 -5.00
CA ASP A 551 -2.09 7.46 -4.95
C ASP A 551 -2.11 8.05 -3.51
N PRO A 552 -1.48 9.22 -3.25
CA PRO A 552 -1.23 9.69 -1.90
C PRO A 552 -2.41 10.49 -1.35
N CYS A 553 -3.44 9.78 -0.89
CA CYS A 553 -4.70 10.36 -0.43
C CYS A 553 -4.60 11.13 0.90
N LEU A 554 -3.66 10.76 1.79
CA LEU A 554 -3.66 11.12 3.23
C LEU A 554 -2.31 11.64 3.74
N ASP A 555 -1.24 11.18 3.09
CA ASP A 555 0.17 11.27 3.47
C ASP A 555 1.02 11.09 2.20
N CYS A 556 2.31 11.41 2.21
CA CYS A 556 3.20 10.96 1.15
C CYS A 556 3.50 9.46 1.32
N VAL A 557 3.83 8.81 0.20
CA VAL A 557 4.07 7.37 0.10
C VAL A 557 5.49 7.15 -0.41
N LEU A 558 6.40 6.78 0.48
CA LEU A 558 7.82 6.61 0.15
C LEU A 558 8.19 5.12 0.03
N ILE A 559 9.10 4.80 -0.88
CA ILE A 559 9.40 3.41 -1.25
C ILE A 559 9.95 2.61 -0.06
N THR A 560 10.84 3.20 0.74
CA THR A 560 11.42 2.51 1.89
C THR A 560 10.44 2.32 3.05
N GLU A 561 9.35 3.08 3.09
CA GLU A 561 8.25 2.92 4.05
C GLU A 561 7.29 1.81 3.62
N ILE A 562 7.00 1.71 2.31
CA ILE A 562 6.29 0.56 1.73
C ILE A 562 7.04 -0.74 2.04
N ILE A 563 8.36 -0.77 1.87
CA ILE A 563 9.22 -1.92 2.20
C ILE A 563 9.04 -2.36 3.66
N GLN A 564 9.07 -1.41 4.59
CA GLN A 564 8.89 -1.69 6.02
C GLN A 564 7.47 -2.19 6.32
N ALA A 565 6.44 -1.59 5.72
CA ALA A 565 5.06 -2.03 5.87
C ALA A 565 4.83 -3.45 5.32
N ILE A 566 5.33 -3.77 4.13
CA ILE A 566 5.29 -5.12 3.53
C ILE A 566 5.90 -6.14 4.50
N HIS A 567 7.12 -5.86 5.01
CA HIS A 567 7.81 -6.75 5.93
C HIS A 567 7.03 -6.98 7.24
N ILE A 568 6.48 -5.91 7.84
CA ILE A 568 5.64 -5.99 9.05
C ILE A 568 4.40 -6.87 8.80
N LEU A 569 3.76 -6.76 7.63
CA LEU A 569 2.56 -7.50 7.29
C LEU A 569 2.85 -8.98 6.97
N HIS A 570 3.93 -9.26 6.25
CA HIS A 570 4.41 -10.64 6.03
C HIS A 570 4.80 -11.34 7.34
N LEU A 571 5.44 -10.65 8.29
CA LEU A 571 5.69 -11.19 9.64
C LEU A 571 4.41 -11.49 10.42
N GLN A 572 3.28 -10.85 10.08
CA GLN A 572 1.95 -11.12 10.64
C GLN A 572 1.16 -12.17 9.84
N ASN A 573 1.78 -12.84 8.86
CA ASN A 573 1.15 -13.76 7.89
C ASN A 573 0.00 -13.11 7.09
N ARG A 574 0.09 -11.81 6.81
CA ARG A 574 -0.87 -11.07 5.98
C ARG A 574 -0.33 -10.93 4.56
N GLN A 575 -1.18 -11.19 3.58
CA GLN A 575 -0.92 -10.96 2.17
C GLN A 575 -0.87 -9.45 1.86
N VAL A 576 -0.18 -9.08 0.78
CA VAL A 576 -0.16 -7.72 0.27
C VAL A 576 -0.73 -7.68 -1.15
N ILE A 577 -1.63 -6.73 -1.39
CA ILE A 577 -2.25 -6.44 -2.68
C ILE A 577 -1.83 -5.02 -3.13
N PHE A 578 -0.92 -4.92 -4.09
CA PHE A 578 -0.60 -3.63 -4.70
C PHE A 578 -1.60 -3.32 -5.83
N SER A 579 -2.35 -2.23 -5.72
CA SER A 579 -3.29 -1.81 -6.75
C SER A 579 -2.72 -0.75 -7.69
N LEU A 580 -2.95 -0.98 -8.99
CA LEU A 580 -2.67 -0.02 -10.06
C LEU A 580 -3.87 0.92 -10.33
N ASP A 581 -4.90 0.90 -9.47
CA ASP A 581 -5.98 1.89 -9.50
C ASP A 581 -5.41 3.32 -9.39
N ASN A 582 -5.94 4.22 -10.22
CA ASN A 582 -5.51 5.60 -10.43
C ASN A 582 -4.06 5.77 -10.96
N LEU A 583 -3.26 4.69 -11.06
CA LEU A 583 -1.85 4.74 -11.46
C LEU A 583 -1.68 4.87 -12.99
N GLN A 584 -1.63 6.11 -13.48
CA GLN A 584 -1.49 6.42 -14.92
C GLN A 584 -0.04 6.32 -15.43
N VAL A 585 0.54 5.11 -15.32
CA VAL A 585 1.95 4.81 -15.67
C VAL A 585 2.01 3.83 -16.85
N ILE A 586 2.74 4.16 -17.91
CA ILE A 586 2.94 3.28 -19.08
C ILE A 586 3.97 2.21 -18.76
N GLU A 587 5.03 2.65 -18.08
CA GLU A 587 6.24 1.94 -17.70
C GLU A 587 5.94 0.69 -16.87
N ASP A 588 6.79 -0.33 -16.96
CA ASP A 588 6.58 -1.62 -16.29
C ASP A 588 7.11 -1.68 -14.85
N TRP A 589 7.74 -0.61 -14.36
CA TRP A 589 8.29 -0.54 -13.01
C TRP A 589 7.31 -0.92 -11.87
N PRO A 590 5.97 -0.73 -11.96
CA PRO A 590 5.05 -1.19 -10.91
C PRO A 590 5.05 -2.72 -10.77
N MET A 591 5.29 -3.45 -11.87
CA MET A 591 5.42 -4.91 -11.86
C MET A 591 6.79 -5.33 -11.31
N ASP A 592 7.87 -4.71 -11.79
CA ASP A 592 9.22 -4.95 -11.26
C ASP A 592 9.30 -4.71 -9.74
N MET A 593 8.64 -3.66 -9.24
CA MET A 593 8.57 -3.35 -7.82
C MET A 593 7.78 -4.41 -7.05
N ALA A 594 6.61 -4.82 -7.53
CA ALA A 594 5.81 -5.82 -6.83
C ALA A 594 6.55 -7.16 -6.69
N ILE A 595 7.19 -7.59 -7.77
CA ILE A 595 8.03 -8.80 -7.79
C ILE A 595 9.28 -8.62 -6.91
N GLY A 596 9.98 -7.49 -7.03
CA GLY A 596 11.21 -7.21 -6.29
C GLY A 596 11.03 -7.07 -4.78
N LEU A 597 9.84 -6.67 -4.33
CA LEU A 597 9.45 -6.58 -2.92
C LEU A 597 8.70 -7.83 -2.41
N GLY A 598 8.47 -8.84 -3.25
CA GLY A 598 7.78 -10.08 -2.89
C GLY A 598 6.30 -9.91 -2.56
N ILE A 599 5.62 -8.94 -3.19
CA ILE A 599 4.20 -8.69 -3.00
C ILE A 599 3.39 -9.90 -3.50
N ASP A 600 2.42 -10.35 -2.72
CA ASP A 600 1.65 -11.57 -3.01
C ASP A 600 0.72 -11.39 -4.23
N PHE A 601 0.02 -10.25 -4.32
CA PHE A 601 -0.90 -9.94 -5.41
C PHE A 601 -0.73 -8.52 -5.99
N ILE A 602 -0.99 -8.37 -7.28
CA ILE A 602 -1.05 -7.07 -7.96
C ILE A 602 -2.40 -6.89 -8.66
N LYS A 603 -3.21 -5.92 -8.21
CA LYS A 603 -4.50 -5.57 -8.86
C LYS A 603 -4.20 -4.71 -10.09
N ILE A 604 -4.14 -5.38 -11.24
CA ILE A 604 -4.04 -4.79 -12.57
C ILE A 604 -5.45 -4.37 -13.00
N THR A 605 -5.53 -3.25 -13.72
CA THR A 605 -6.80 -2.77 -14.26
C THR A 605 -7.19 -3.56 -15.53
N GLY A 606 -8.18 -3.09 -16.29
CA GLY A 606 -8.85 -3.88 -17.30
C GLY A 606 -8.07 -4.13 -18.60
N LEU A 607 -8.32 -5.31 -19.15
CA LEU A 607 -7.50 -5.92 -20.20
C LEU A 607 -7.46 -5.16 -21.54
N ASN A 608 -8.31 -4.16 -21.78
CA ASN A 608 -8.33 -3.44 -23.06
C ASN A 608 -7.20 -2.40 -23.19
N ARG A 609 -6.58 -1.99 -22.08
CA ARG A 609 -5.48 -1.00 -22.07
C ARG A 609 -4.12 -1.63 -22.38
N ILE A 610 -3.37 -1.06 -23.34
CA ILE A 610 -2.09 -1.61 -23.81
C ILE A 610 -0.99 -1.52 -22.72
N ASP A 611 -1.00 -0.45 -21.93
CA ASP A 611 -0.10 -0.26 -20.78
C ASP A 611 -0.30 -1.30 -19.65
N GLN A 612 -1.47 -1.96 -19.60
CA GLN A 612 -1.75 -3.07 -18.69
C GLN A 612 -1.37 -4.42 -19.33
N MET A 613 -1.47 -4.55 -20.65
CA MET A 613 -0.97 -5.73 -21.39
C MET A 613 0.54 -5.84 -21.30
N ASN A 614 1.27 -4.74 -21.46
CA ASN A 614 2.73 -4.74 -21.35
C ASN A 614 3.19 -5.25 -19.99
N LYS A 615 2.57 -4.79 -18.90
CA LYS A 615 2.87 -5.27 -17.53
C LYS A 615 2.62 -6.76 -17.34
N LEU A 616 1.55 -7.33 -17.94
CA LEU A 616 1.29 -8.78 -17.95
C LEU A 616 2.30 -9.56 -18.81
N ILE A 617 2.79 -8.98 -19.90
CA ILE A 617 3.81 -9.59 -20.77
C ILE A 617 5.18 -9.58 -20.06
N THR A 618 5.56 -8.48 -19.43
CA THR A 618 6.79 -8.34 -18.64
C THR A 618 6.78 -9.26 -17.41
N TRP A 619 5.63 -9.40 -16.74
CA TRP A 619 5.40 -10.42 -15.70
C TRP A 619 5.61 -11.86 -16.21
N TYR A 620 5.09 -12.19 -17.40
CA TYR A 620 5.29 -13.50 -18.01
C TYR A 620 6.75 -13.75 -18.40
N HIS A 621 7.46 -12.74 -18.91
CA HIS A 621 8.90 -12.86 -19.21
C HIS A 621 9.73 -13.14 -17.95
N TYR A 622 9.46 -12.45 -16.85
CA TYR A 622 10.12 -12.72 -15.57
C TYR A 622 9.91 -14.18 -15.09
N TYR A 623 8.72 -14.74 -15.30
CA TYR A 623 8.45 -16.16 -15.04
C TYR A 623 9.27 -17.12 -15.93
N GLN A 624 9.51 -16.77 -17.20
CA GLN A 624 10.37 -17.56 -18.09
C GLN A 624 11.84 -17.49 -17.63
N ASP A 625 12.33 -16.29 -17.26
CA ASP A 625 13.69 -16.12 -16.72
C ASP A 625 13.92 -16.98 -15.46
N ILE A 626 12.93 -17.08 -14.57
CA ILE A 626 12.98 -17.99 -13.40
C ILE A 626 13.16 -19.46 -13.84
N ILE A 627 12.36 -19.94 -14.79
CA ILE A 627 12.40 -21.35 -15.23
C ILE A 627 13.74 -21.69 -15.88
N ASP A 628 14.21 -20.84 -16.79
CA ASP A 628 15.48 -21.04 -17.51
C ASP A 628 16.69 -21.04 -16.55
N HIS A 629 16.59 -20.31 -15.42
CA HIS A 629 17.57 -20.35 -14.33
C HIS A 629 17.42 -21.57 -13.39
N LEU A 630 16.20 -22.08 -13.16
CA LEU A 630 15.93 -23.16 -12.19
C LEU A 630 16.02 -24.60 -12.72
N LYS A 631 16.17 -24.81 -14.03
CA LYS A 631 16.52 -26.10 -14.68
C LYS A 631 15.86 -27.36 -14.09
N ASP A 632 14.69 -27.68 -14.60
CA ASP A 632 13.95 -28.94 -14.38
C ASP A 632 13.53 -29.22 -12.91
N SER A 633 13.76 -28.32 -11.95
CA SER A 633 13.51 -28.58 -10.53
C SER A 633 12.09 -28.26 -10.01
N ILE A 634 11.13 -27.93 -10.87
CA ILE A 634 9.77 -27.54 -10.48
C ILE A 634 8.74 -28.59 -10.90
N ASN A 635 8.61 -29.65 -10.09
CA ASN A 635 7.60 -30.71 -10.31
C ASN A 635 6.17 -30.29 -9.90
N GLU A 636 6.02 -29.25 -9.08
CA GLU A 636 4.71 -28.66 -8.73
C GLU A 636 4.82 -27.13 -8.76
N TRP A 637 4.33 -26.49 -9.83
CA TRP A 637 4.16 -25.04 -9.86
C TRP A 637 2.84 -24.65 -9.17
N LYS A 638 2.86 -23.56 -8.39
CA LYS A 638 1.66 -22.83 -7.95
C LYS A 638 1.91 -21.33 -8.02
N LEU A 639 0.92 -20.54 -8.45
CA LEU A 639 0.99 -19.07 -8.45
C LEU A 639 1.10 -18.49 -7.02
N TYR A 640 0.41 -19.10 -6.07
CA TYR A 640 0.42 -18.76 -4.65
C TYR A 640 0.05 -20.03 -3.85
N ASP A 641 0.19 -20.01 -2.53
CA ASP A 641 -0.20 -21.17 -1.72
C ASP A 641 -1.73 -21.36 -1.72
N SER A 642 -2.15 -22.53 -2.18
CA SER A 642 -3.50 -23.09 -2.04
C SER A 642 -4.13 -22.89 -0.65
N SER A 643 -3.35 -22.94 0.45
CA SER A 643 -3.89 -22.78 1.81
C SER A 643 -4.53 -21.40 2.05
N LEU A 644 -4.15 -20.38 1.28
CA LEU A 644 -4.66 -19.00 1.36
C LEU A 644 -6.14 -18.88 0.93
N MET A 645 -6.61 -19.79 0.06
CA MET A 645 -7.95 -19.70 -0.56
C MET A 645 -8.78 -21.00 -0.44
N GLU A 646 -8.14 -22.18 -0.44
CA GLU A 646 -8.81 -23.47 -0.65
C GLU A 646 -9.13 -24.25 0.64
N ASN A 647 -8.96 -23.63 1.81
CA ASN A 647 -9.22 -24.24 3.13
C ASN A 647 -10.74 -24.37 3.48
N SER A 648 -11.50 -25.05 2.62
CA SER A 648 -12.81 -25.63 2.94
C SER A 648 -13.16 -26.76 1.96
N PHE A 649 -12.99 -28.02 2.38
CA PHE A 649 -13.84 -29.21 2.08
C PHE A 649 -13.10 -30.50 2.48
N ASN A 650 -13.27 -30.98 3.73
CA ASN A 650 -12.97 -32.36 4.13
C ASN A 650 -13.57 -32.74 5.51
N VAL A 651 -14.82 -32.34 5.76
CA VAL A 651 -15.79 -32.95 6.70
C VAL A 651 -17.16 -32.88 6.04
#